data_AF-A0A975BGG4-F1
#
_entry.id   AF-A0A975BGG4-F1
#
_cell.length_a   1.000
_cell.length_b   1.000
_cell.length_c   1.000
_cell.angle_alpha   90.00
_cell.angle_beta   90.00
_cell.angle_gamma   90.00
#
_symmetry.space_group_name_H-M   'P 1'
#
loop_
_entity.id
_entity.type
_entity.pdbx_description
1 polymer ?
#
loop_
_entity_poly.entity_id
_entity_poly.type
_entity_poly.pdbx_seq_one_letter_code
_entity_poly.pdbx_strand_id
1 'polypeptide(L)'
;MKANEVNLNRFLSEYNIQFVIPVYQRNYDWTLSQCRQLLNDILFIGTSDKLNAHFIGSIVYVHDDVYSASGIKELTIIDGQQRLTTVTLIYLAIYRLAMEIGNDFLANQINETYLINKFANDEEKLKLRPTENNDRVLKYLIRNDKQEEYSDFSRLLDNFNYFDSIISEKNHEAIIKGLGKLMFVEISLDREKDNPQRIFESLNSTGLELTQADLIRNYILMGLNRKSQNRIYENYWKRIENFAKDESTNSSKVSDFIRDYLTLENKKIPNKNKVYEEFKRKYETSTVEVLEQNLSPIKKSAKYYSRLLNPKNESDKNIRLQLEYINRLEINVAYPFLLKVYEDYLAGVISKETFTDVLELIQSFTWRRFIVGLPTSALNKIFMRLYEDVDSEKYLTSIQLALLNKKGNQRFPRNTEVINALKKKDMYGIKPKNRVYFLERLENHENKEPVKIQGNNDITIEHIFPQKPEQKWEIELGKKEYNFIKDNYLNTIANLTLSGNNGNLGNKAFVAKRDMNANGKEQGYKYSRLWLNRYLAEIDRWGREEIEKRFQIIEERFLNIWKFPEVEIKKETDFNEINIFYAEEPTGKKLEYAVFLNQKLEITEVSKLYVEIIKTLFESNPQAFFISDLSEKLSLTKDPNSCRQATPINKTYFIESNMDSKGKFDKIKKALTVFDFEEELTIKYKE
;
A
#
# COMPACT_ATOMS: atom_id res chain seq x y z
N MET A 1 23.53 21.71 -22.64
CA MET A 1 22.07 21.86 -22.86
C MET A 1 21.79 22.97 -23.88
N LYS A 2 21.05 22.65 -24.96
CA LYS A 2 20.49 23.64 -25.91
C LYS A 2 18.97 23.55 -25.87
N ALA A 3 18.29 24.69 -25.75
CA ALA A 3 16.82 24.78 -25.73
C ALA A 3 16.33 25.67 -26.87
N ASN A 4 15.51 25.13 -27.77
CA ASN A 4 14.96 25.86 -28.92
C ASN A 4 13.45 25.61 -29.05
N GLU A 5 12.71 26.60 -29.53
CA GLU A 5 11.31 26.39 -29.92
C GLU A 5 11.25 25.77 -31.33
N VAL A 6 10.59 24.62 -31.45
CA VAL A 6 10.56 23.84 -32.70
C VAL A 6 9.13 23.40 -33.03
N ASN A 7 8.81 23.40 -34.32
CA ASN A 7 7.55 22.87 -34.83
C ASN A 7 7.55 21.34 -34.82
N LEU A 8 6.46 20.75 -34.34
CA LEU A 8 6.33 19.30 -34.19
C LEU A 8 6.51 18.54 -35.51
N ASN A 9 5.87 19.00 -36.59
CA ASN A 9 5.97 18.33 -37.88
C ASN A 9 7.40 18.41 -38.40
N ARG A 10 8.07 19.56 -38.24
CA ARG A 10 9.47 19.73 -38.64
C ARG A 10 10.39 18.77 -37.88
N PHE A 11 10.18 18.63 -36.57
CA PHE A 11 10.95 17.71 -35.75
C PHE A 11 10.72 16.24 -36.16
N LEU A 12 9.44 15.85 -36.34
CA LEU A 12 9.09 14.49 -36.73
C LEU A 12 9.42 14.15 -38.18
N SER A 13 9.56 15.13 -39.08
CA SER A 13 9.84 14.90 -40.50
C SER A 13 11.32 14.79 -40.84
N GLU A 14 12.22 14.98 -39.88
CA GLU A 14 13.66 14.86 -40.12
C GLU A 14 14.02 13.49 -40.71
N TYR A 15 14.92 13.52 -41.69
CA TYR A 15 15.34 12.34 -42.44
C TYR A 15 16.39 11.54 -41.67
N ASN A 16 16.34 10.21 -41.77
CA ASN A 16 17.25 9.30 -41.07
C ASN A 16 17.31 9.52 -39.54
N ILE A 17 16.17 9.83 -38.92
CA ILE A 17 16.06 9.93 -37.46
C ILE A 17 15.11 8.88 -36.93
N GLN A 18 15.48 8.27 -35.80
CA GLN A 18 14.60 7.42 -35.01
C GLN A 18 14.50 7.95 -33.58
N PHE A 19 13.27 8.17 -33.11
CA PHE A 19 12.99 8.52 -31.72
C PHE A 19 12.88 7.24 -30.91
N VAL A 20 13.80 7.04 -29.96
CA VAL A 20 13.86 5.83 -29.15
C VAL A 20 13.39 6.14 -27.74
N ILE A 21 12.32 5.49 -27.29
CA ILE A 21 11.89 5.51 -25.89
C ILE A 21 12.67 4.39 -25.17
N PRO A 22 13.60 4.72 -24.26
CA PRO A 22 14.45 3.73 -23.60
C PRO A 22 13.68 2.90 -22.57
N VAL A 23 14.20 1.73 -22.21
CA VAL A 23 13.55 0.73 -21.34
C VAL A 23 13.24 1.22 -19.92
N TYR A 24 13.90 2.30 -19.47
CA TYR A 24 13.64 2.91 -18.17
C TYR A 24 12.45 3.87 -18.15
N GLN A 25 11.95 4.28 -19.31
CA GLN A 25 10.73 5.08 -19.38
C GLN A 25 9.50 4.24 -19.07
N ARG A 26 8.49 4.85 -18.45
CA ARG A 26 7.21 4.15 -18.21
C ARG A 26 6.50 3.87 -19.53
N ASN A 27 5.68 2.81 -19.54
CA ASN A 27 4.77 2.53 -20.65
C ASN A 27 3.78 3.68 -20.89
N TYR A 28 3.00 3.57 -21.96
CA TYR A 28 2.04 4.60 -22.32
C TYR A 28 0.90 4.63 -21.30
N ASP A 29 0.66 5.79 -20.72
CA ASP A 29 -0.17 5.96 -19.52
C ASP A 29 -1.17 7.12 -19.62
N TRP A 30 -1.18 7.83 -20.75
CA TRP A 30 -2.18 8.86 -20.98
C TRP A 30 -3.58 8.27 -21.00
N THR A 31 -4.50 8.94 -20.31
CA THR A 31 -5.91 8.57 -20.28
C THR A 31 -6.66 9.17 -21.47
N LEU A 32 -7.87 8.65 -21.73
CA LEU A 32 -8.78 9.24 -22.72
C LEU A 32 -9.05 10.73 -22.48
N SER A 33 -9.02 11.20 -21.22
CA SER A 33 -9.20 12.63 -20.91
C SER A 33 -8.07 13.49 -21.50
N GLN A 34 -6.82 13.03 -21.36
CA GLN A 34 -5.65 13.74 -21.90
C GLN A 34 -5.63 13.68 -23.44
N CYS A 35 -6.02 12.54 -24.02
CA CYS A 35 -6.15 12.38 -25.47
C CYS A 35 -7.23 13.30 -26.06
N ARG A 36 -8.41 13.37 -25.40
CA ARG A 36 -9.49 14.29 -25.76
C ARG A 36 -9.03 15.74 -25.73
N GLN A 37 -8.33 16.13 -24.67
CA GLN A 37 -7.82 17.48 -24.54
C GLN A 37 -6.87 17.83 -25.69
N LEU A 38 -5.85 17.00 -25.94
CA LEU A 38 -4.89 17.24 -27.03
C LEU A 38 -5.59 17.31 -28.40
N LEU A 39 -6.54 16.40 -28.68
CA LEU A 39 -7.25 16.40 -29.95
C LEU A 39 -8.13 17.66 -30.13
N ASN A 40 -8.80 18.10 -29.07
CA ASN A 40 -9.59 19.32 -29.09
C ASN A 40 -8.71 20.55 -29.34
N ASP A 41 -7.53 20.61 -28.71
CA ASP A 41 -6.56 21.69 -28.92
C ASP A 41 -6.07 21.71 -30.38
N ILE A 42 -5.80 20.54 -30.96
CA ILE A 42 -5.43 20.38 -32.38
C ILE A 42 -6.55 20.83 -33.32
N LEU A 43 -7.80 20.43 -33.06
CA LEU A 43 -8.94 20.84 -33.86
C LEU A 43 -9.17 22.36 -33.78
N PHE A 44 -9.09 22.91 -32.57
CA PHE A 44 -9.26 24.35 -32.33
C PHE A 44 -8.21 25.18 -33.09
N ILE A 45 -6.93 24.81 -33.01
CA ILE A 45 -5.86 25.54 -33.71
C ILE A 45 -5.90 25.33 -35.24
N GLY A 46 -6.35 24.17 -35.70
CA GLY A 46 -6.53 23.84 -37.12
C GLY A 46 -7.65 24.64 -37.79
N THR A 47 -8.75 24.85 -37.08
CA THR A 47 -9.91 25.61 -37.56
C THR A 47 -9.75 27.13 -37.45
N SER A 48 -8.84 27.62 -36.60
CA SER A 48 -8.57 29.04 -36.45
C SER A 48 -7.54 29.55 -37.47
N ASP A 49 -7.89 30.57 -38.25
CA ASP A 49 -6.94 31.26 -39.14
C ASP A 49 -6.15 32.37 -38.43
N LYS A 50 -6.54 32.74 -37.20
CA LYS A 50 -5.89 33.81 -36.43
C LYS A 50 -4.72 33.32 -35.59
N LEU A 51 -4.75 32.05 -35.20
CA LEU A 51 -3.76 31.44 -34.32
C LEU A 51 -2.81 30.56 -35.15
N ASN A 52 -1.52 30.85 -35.07
CA ASN A 52 -0.49 30.21 -35.90
C ASN A 52 0.40 29.22 -35.14
N ALA A 53 0.27 29.14 -33.82
CA ALA A 53 1.04 28.24 -32.98
C ALA A 53 0.23 27.80 -31.76
N HIS A 54 0.40 26.54 -31.33
CA HIS A 54 -0.11 26.03 -30.07
C HIS A 54 1.01 25.28 -29.33
N PHE A 55 1.29 25.69 -28.10
CA PHE A 55 2.38 25.15 -27.30
C PHE A 55 1.95 23.88 -26.56
N ILE A 56 2.62 22.76 -26.82
CA ILE A 56 2.28 21.45 -26.22
C ILE A 56 3.22 21.00 -25.10
N GLY A 57 4.25 21.79 -24.77
CA GLY A 57 5.22 21.49 -23.71
C GLY A 57 6.66 21.36 -24.21
N SER A 58 7.46 20.55 -23.53
CA SER A 58 8.85 20.26 -23.88
C SER A 58 9.05 18.82 -24.31
N ILE A 59 10.07 18.58 -25.14
CA ILE A 59 10.60 17.26 -25.45
C ILE A 59 12.10 17.31 -25.15
N VAL A 60 12.55 16.37 -24.31
CA VAL A 60 13.95 16.29 -23.89
C VAL A 60 14.51 14.98 -24.41
N TYR A 61 15.65 15.03 -25.09
CA TYR A 61 16.30 13.85 -25.60
C TYR A 61 17.83 13.96 -25.55
N VAL A 62 18.47 12.81 -25.67
CA VAL A 62 19.91 12.69 -25.88
C VAL A 62 20.16 12.22 -27.29
N HIS A 63 21.12 12.81 -27.99
CA HIS A 63 21.71 12.17 -29.16
C HIS A 63 22.87 11.29 -28.70
N ASP A 64 22.86 10.01 -29.08
CA ASP A 64 24.04 9.18 -28.96
C ASP A 64 24.85 9.39 -30.25
N ASP A 65 26.11 9.84 -30.15
CA ASP A 65 27.00 10.06 -31.32
C ASP A 65 27.44 8.75 -32.01
N VAL A 66 26.76 7.65 -31.69
CA VAL A 66 26.92 6.34 -32.32
C VAL A 66 25.97 6.29 -33.51
N TYR A 67 26.47 6.62 -34.69
CA TYR A 67 25.77 6.31 -35.94
C TYR A 67 25.47 4.80 -35.97
N SER A 68 24.21 4.42 -36.19
CA SER A 68 23.89 3.03 -36.46
C SER A 68 24.55 2.60 -37.78
N ALA A 69 24.75 1.30 -37.99
CA ALA A 69 25.35 0.79 -39.22
C ALA A 69 24.57 1.18 -40.50
N SER A 70 23.31 1.59 -40.35
CA SER A 70 22.41 2.08 -41.40
C SER A 70 22.47 3.60 -41.62
N GLY A 71 23.24 4.35 -40.83
CA GLY A 71 23.36 5.81 -40.91
C GLY A 71 22.18 6.57 -40.30
N ILE A 72 21.33 5.90 -39.52
CA ILE A 72 20.20 6.49 -38.81
C ILE A 72 20.67 7.06 -37.47
N LYS A 73 20.25 8.28 -37.16
CA LYS A 73 20.51 8.94 -35.88
C LYS A 73 19.43 8.58 -34.87
N GLU A 74 19.80 7.89 -33.81
CA GLU A 74 18.88 7.60 -32.70
C GLU A 74 18.84 8.79 -31.72
N LEU A 75 17.63 9.30 -31.47
CA LEU A 75 17.35 10.30 -30.43
C LEU A 75 16.65 9.61 -29.25
N THR A 76 17.37 9.44 -28.15
CA THR A 76 16.84 8.79 -26.94
C THR A 76 15.99 9.76 -26.15
N ILE A 77 14.68 9.54 -26.10
CA ILE A 77 13.71 10.40 -25.42
C ILE A 77 13.81 10.22 -23.89
N ILE A 78 14.01 11.33 -23.17
CA ILE A 78 14.05 11.41 -21.71
C ILE A 78 12.73 11.96 -21.16
N ASP A 79 12.12 12.93 -21.84
CA ASP A 79 10.80 13.47 -21.50
C ASP A 79 10.02 13.86 -22.75
N GLY A 80 8.69 13.87 -22.66
CA GLY A 80 7.78 14.09 -23.78
C GLY A 80 7.30 12.80 -24.46
N GLN A 81 7.70 11.63 -23.94
CA GLN A 81 7.36 10.33 -24.54
C GLN A 81 5.85 10.06 -24.71
N GLN A 82 5.01 10.50 -23.77
CA GLN A 82 3.55 10.31 -23.84
C GLN A 82 2.92 11.17 -24.95
N ARG A 83 3.41 12.40 -25.12
CA ARG A 83 2.95 13.33 -26.17
C ARG A 83 3.35 12.82 -27.55
N LEU A 84 4.62 12.45 -27.71
CA LEU A 84 5.14 11.87 -28.96
C LEU A 84 4.35 10.63 -29.36
N THR A 85 4.15 9.69 -28.43
CA THR A 85 3.36 8.48 -28.70
C THR A 85 1.93 8.82 -29.13
N THR A 86 1.26 9.73 -28.42
CA THR A 86 -0.13 10.13 -28.76
C THR A 86 -0.22 10.78 -30.14
N VAL A 87 0.72 11.65 -30.48
CA VAL A 87 0.78 12.27 -31.82
C VAL A 87 1.01 11.22 -32.90
N THR A 88 1.89 10.23 -32.66
CA THR A 88 2.07 9.10 -33.57
C THR A 88 0.77 8.30 -33.77
N LEU A 89 -0.04 8.11 -32.72
CA LEU A 89 -1.36 7.46 -32.85
C LEU A 89 -2.34 8.28 -33.70
N ILE A 90 -2.35 9.61 -33.55
CA ILE A 90 -3.19 10.50 -34.37
C ILE A 90 -2.78 10.39 -35.85
N TYR A 91 -1.48 10.43 -36.16
CA TYR A 91 -1.00 10.21 -37.53
C TYR A 91 -1.37 8.83 -38.05
N LEU A 92 -1.30 7.79 -37.22
CA LEU A 92 -1.69 6.45 -37.61
C LEU A 92 -3.19 6.35 -37.96
N ALA A 93 -4.06 7.02 -37.19
CA ALA A 93 -5.48 7.08 -37.49
C ALA A 93 -5.78 7.88 -38.77
N ILE A 94 -5.07 8.98 -39.02
CA ILE A 94 -5.15 9.72 -40.30
C ILE A 94 -4.70 8.83 -41.48
N TYR A 95 -3.63 8.07 -41.29
CA TYR A 95 -3.16 7.11 -42.29
C TYR A 95 -4.21 6.04 -42.60
N ARG A 96 -4.87 5.47 -41.59
CA ARG A 96 -5.95 4.49 -41.79
C ARG A 96 -7.13 5.10 -42.56
N LEU A 97 -7.59 6.27 -42.16
CA LEU A 97 -8.63 7.00 -42.88
C LEU A 97 -8.24 7.24 -44.34
N ALA A 98 -7.00 7.69 -44.61
CA ALA A 98 -6.52 7.94 -45.97
C ALA A 98 -6.56 6.68 -46.85
N MET A 99 -6.23 5.51 -46.29
CA MET A 99 -6.35 4.22 -46.97
C MET A 99 -7.81 3.85 -47.22
N GLU A 100 -8.71 4.09 -46.26
CA GLU A 100 -10.14 3.78 -46.38
C GLU A 100 -10.84 4.60 -47.46
N ILE A 101 -10.48 5.88 -47.61
CA ILE A 101 -11.05 6.80 -48.61
C ILE A 101 -10.33 6.71 -49.97
N GLY A 102 -9.32 5.86 -50.11
CA GLY A 102 -8.54 5.68 -51.35
C GLY A 102 -7.63 6.87 -51.71
N ASN A 103 -7.20 7.66 -50.73
CA ASN A 103 -6.27 8.77 -50.94
C ASN A 103 -4.82 8.32 -50.76
N ASP A 104 -4.28 7.63 -51.77
CA ASP A 104 -2.92 7.07 -51.76
C ASP A 104 -1.84 8.14 -51.55
N PHE A 105 -2.05 9.37 -52.04
CA PHE A 105 -1.10 10.47 -51.86
C PHE A 105 -0.96 10.83 -50.37
N LEU A 106 -2.08 11.06 -49.68
CA LEU A 106 -2.09 11.38 -48.26
C LEU A 106 -1.57 10.22 -47.42
N ALA A 107 -1.98 8.98 -47.74
CA ALA A 107 -1.53 7.79 -47.03
C ALA A 107 0.01 7.64 -47.10
N ASN A 108 0.59 7.76 -48.29
CA ASN A 108 2.04 7.70 -48.47
C ASN A 108 2.75 8.87 -47.79
N GLN A 109 2.20 10.08 -47.88
CA GLN A 109 2.75 11.26 -47.22
C GLN A 109 2.85 11.06 -45.70
N ILE A 110 1.78 10.61 -45.04
CA ILE A 110 1.78 10.42 -43.60
C ILE A 110 2.72 9.28 -43.20
N ASN A 111 2.63 8.14 -43.90
CA ASN A 111 3.42 6.96 -43.59
C ASN A 111 4.92 7.23 -43.70
N GLU A 112 5.38 7.74 -44.85
CA GLU A 112 6.80 7.95 -45.13
C GLU A 112 7.41 9.15 -44.38
N THR A 113 6.58 10.12 -43.95
CA THR A 113 7.08 11.30 -43.23
C THR A 113 7.12 11.10 -41.72
N TYR A 114 6.07 10.50 -41.13
CA TYR A 114 5.86 10.53 -39.68
C TYR A 114 5.87 9.15 -39.00
N LEU A 115 5.59 8.06 -39.73
CA LEU A 115 5.44 6.73 -39.13
C LEU A 115 6.65 5.83 -39.36
N ILE A 116 7.24 5.84 -40.56
CA ILE A 116 8.33 4.94 -40.93
C ILE A 116 9.55 5.67 -41.53
N ASN A 117 10.72 5.05 -41.35
CA ASN A 117 11.94 5.33 -42.11
C ASN A 117 12.00 4.36 -43.29
N LYS A 118 11.58 4.80 -44.49
CA LYS A 118 11.39 3.96 -45.68
C LYS A 118 12.60 3.10 -46.07
N PHE A 119 13.81 3.65 -45.92
CA PHE A 119 15.06 3.00 -46.33
C PHE A 119 15.78 2.27 -45.18
N ALA A 120 15.16 2.23 -43.99
CA ALA A 120 15.71 1.54 -42.84
C ALA A 120 15.42 0.03 -42.88
N ASN A 121 16.26 -0.74 -42.21
CA ASN A 121 16.01 -2.16 -41.95
C ASN A 121 14.77 -2.32 -41.05
N ASP A 122 14.13 -3.50 -41.06
CA ASP A 122 12.89 -3.73 -40.31
C ASP A 122 13.00 -3.45 -38.79
N GLU A 123 14.19 -3.57 -38.19
CA GLU A 123 14.43 -3.21 -36.78
C GLU A 123 14.39 -1.69 -36.51
N GLU A 124 14.71 -0.87 -37.51
CA GLU A 124 14.82 0.60 -37.42
C GLU A 124 13.72 1.32 -38.24
N LYS A 125 12.79 0.54 -38.80
CA LYS A 125 11.78 1.01 -39.73
C LYS A 125 10.75 1.93 -39.10
N LEU A 126 10.43 1.74 -37.82
CA LEU A 126 9.52 2.64 -37.10
C LEU A 126 10.23 3.93 -36.72
N LYS A 127 9.60 5.07 -36.98
CA LYS A 127 10.16 6.38 -36.64
C LYS A 127 10.14 6.65 -35.14
N LEU A 128 9.10 6.19 -34.45
CA LEU A 128 9.06 6.11 -32.99
C LEU A 128 9.21 4.64 -32.58
N ARG A 129 10.28 4.33 -31.85
CA ARG A 129 10.49 3.04 -31.20
C ARG A 129 10.07 3.14 -29.73
N PRO A 130 8.90 2.63 -29.35
CA PRO A 130 8.43 2.70 -27.98
C PRO A 130 9.06 1.60 -27.11
N THR A 131 8.67 1.53 -25.83
CA THR A 131 9.03 0.41 -24.93
C THR A 131 8.51 -0.93 -25.46
N GLU A 132 9.10 -2.05 -25.06
CA GLU A 132 8.81 -3.39 -25.62
C GLU A 132 7.30 -3.72 -25.63
N ASN A 133 6.57 -3.42 -24.55
CA ASN A 133 5.13 -3.67 -24.48
C ASN A 133 4.33 -2.84 -25.49
N ASN A 134 4.68 -1.56 -25.62
CA ASN A 134 4.03 -0.64 -26.55
C ASN A 134 4.44 -0.94 -28.01
N ASP A 135 5.65 -1.44 -28.24
CA ASP A 135 6.18 -1.77 -29.58
C ASP A 135 5.37 -2.88 -30.23
N ARG A 136 4.99 -3.90 -29.45
CA ARG A 136 4.10 -4.97 -29.92
C ARG A 136 2.74 -4.41 -30.37
N VAL A 137 2.13 -3.55 -29.55
CA VAL A 137 0.82 -2.94 -29.86
C VAL A 137 0.94 -2.02 -31.08
N LEU A 138 1.97 -1.18 -31.16
CA LEU A 138 2.15 -0.25 -32.27
C LEU A 138 2.40 -0.99 -33.59
N LYS A 139 3.22 -2.05 -33.57
CA LYS A 139 3.43 -2.92 -34.75
C LYS A 139 2.14 -3.62 -35.19
N TYR A 140 1.35 -4.11 -34.25
CA TYR A 140 0.03 -4.67 -34.52
C TYR A 140 -0.88 -3.63 -35.20
N LEU A 141 -0.95 -2.41 -34.65
CA LEU A 141 -1.77 -1.33 -35.22
C LEU A 141 -1.33 -0.91 -36.63
N ILE A 142 -0.02 -0.90 -36.90
CA ILE A 142 0.53 -0.55 -38.22
C ILE A 142 0.30 -1.65 -39.25
N ARG A 143 0.44 -2.93 -38.88
CA ARG A 143 0.16 -4.06 -39.77
C ARG A 143 -1.30 -4.10 -40.20
N ASN A 144 -2.21 -3.78 -39.28
CA ASN A 144 -3.66 -3.75 -39.51
C ASN A 144 -4.18 -5.06 -40.13
N ASP A 145 -3.65 -6.20 -39.69
CA ASP A 145 -4.11 -7.51 -40.15
C ASP A 145 -5.45 -7.84 -39.50
N LYS A 146 -6.51 -7.93 -40.32
CA LYS A 146 -7.89 -8.22 -39.86
C LYS A 146 -8.05 -9.64 -39.32
N GLN A 147 -7.07 -10.52 -39.51
CA GLN A 147 -7.08 -11.89 -38.99
C GLN A 147 -6.35 -12.01 -37.63
N GLU A 148 -5.61 -10.97 -37.21
CA GLU A 148 -4.89 -10.96 -35.95
C GLU A 148 -5.77 -10.33 -34.85
N GLU A 149 -6.04 -11.06 -33.77
CA GLU A 149 -6.73 -10.53 -32.60
C GLU A 149 -5.73 -10.18 -31.50
N TYR A 150 -5.76 -8.94 -31.01
CA TYR A 150 -4.96 -8.52 -29.85
C TYR A 150 -5.77 -8.67 -28.56
N SER A 151 -5.38 -9.64 -27.72
CA SER A 151 -6.13 -10.01 -26.51
C SER A 151 -5.69 -9.31 -25.22
N ASP A 152 -4.50 -8.69 -25.21
CA ASP A 152 -3.97 -8.02 -24.02
C ASP A 152 -4.55 -6.61 -23.84
N PHE A 153 -4.88 -6.25 -22.60
CA PHE A 153 -5.29 -4.88 -22.28
C PHE A 153 -4.15 -3.88 -22.57
N SER A 154 -4.44 -2.84 -23.34
CA SER A 154 -3.48 -1.80 -23.67
C SER A 154 -4.14 -0.43 -23.79
N ARG A 155 -3.73 0.52 -22.94
CA ARG A 155 -4.17 1.93 -23.05
C ARG A 155 -3.81 2.56 -24.40
N LEU A 156 -2.72 2.11 -25.01
CA LEU A 156 -2.28 2.57 -26.33
C LEU A 156 -3.30 2.16 -27.40
N LEU A 157 -3.81 0.92 -27.32
CA LEU A 157 -4.86 0.41 -28.20
C LEU A 157 -6.19 1.13 -27.97
N ASP A 158 -6.61 1.30 -26.71
CA ASP A 158 -7.86 2.00 -26.38
C ASP A 158 -7.86 3.46 -26.89
N ASN A 159 -6.75 4.17 -26.69
CA ASN A 159 -6.64 5.56 -27.15
C ASN A 159 -6.52 5.63 -28.68
N PHE A 160 -5.88 4.66 -29.33
CA PHE A 160 -5.90 4.56 -30.78
C PHE A 160 -7.32 4.38 -31.32
N ASN A 161 -8.08 3.42 -30.79
CA ASN A 161 -9.47 3.16 -31.19
C ASN A 161 -10.35 4.42 -31.00
N TYR A 162 -10.07 5.20 -29.96
CA TYR A 162 -10.73 6.50 -29.77
C TYR A 162 -10.44 7.48 -30.93
N PHE A 163 -9.17 7.63 -31.34
CA PHE A 163 -8.82 8.49 -32.49
C PHE A 163 -9.42 7.97 -33.80
N ASP A 164 -9.31 6.66 -34.05
CA ASP A 164 -9.86 5.98 -35.22
C ASP A 164 -11.38 6.21 -35.36
N SER A 165 -12.11 6.22 -34.24
CA SER A 165 -13.57 6.47 -34.24
C SER A 165 -14.00 7.93 -34.44
N ILE A 166 -13.10 8.90 -34.25
CA ILE A 166 -13.44 10.34 -34.29
C ILE A 166 -12.85 11.05 -35.52
N ILE A 167 -11.68 10.61 -35.98
CA ILE A 167 -11.04 11.17 -37.16
C ILE A 167 -11.81 10.67 -38.39
N SER A 168 -12.30 11.60 -39.20
CA SER A 168 -13.17 11.32 -40.34
C SER A 168 -12.90 12.27 -41.50
N GLU A 169 -13.48 11.99 -42.66
CA GLU A 169 -13.42 12.87 -43.84
C GLU A 169 -13.78 14.33 -43.53
N LYS A 170 -14.67 14.58 -42.55
CA LYS A 170 -15.13 15.94 -42.22
C LYS A 170 -14.12 16.78 -41.44
N ASN A 171 -13.19 16.15 -40.71
CA ASN A 171 -12.30 16.86 -39.78
C ASN A 171 -10.80 16.62 -40.00
N HIS A 172 -10.42 15.62 -40.79
CA HIS A 172 -9.01 15.24 -40.98
C HIS A 172 -8.13 16.40 -41.50
N GLU A 173 -8.63 17.22 -42.44
CA GLU A 173 -7.88 18.39 -42.95
C GLU A 173 -7.58 19.41 -41.84
N ALA A 174 -8.57 19.70 -41.00
CA ALA A 174 -8.41 20.60 -39.86
C ALA A 174 -7.40 20.03 -38.86
N ILE A 175 -7.42 18.71 -38.62
CA ILE A 175 -6.47 18.03 -37.73
C ILE A 175 -5.04 18.11 -38.30
N ILE A 176 -4.85 17.83 -39.59
CA ILE A 176 -3.53 17.94 -40.25
C ILE A 176 -2.99 19.37 -40.18
N LYS A 177 -3.83 20.37 -40.48
CA LYS A 177 -3.49 21.79 -40.33
C LYS A 177 -3.15 22.14 -38.88
N GLY A 178 -3.89 21.59 -37.92
CA GLY A 178 -3.67 21.79 -36.49
C GLY A 178 -2.35 21.20 -36.00
N LEU A 179 -2.03 19.96 -36.39
CA LEU A 179 -0.76 19.29 -36.11
C LEU A 179 0.42 20.13 -36.63
N GLY A 180 0.29 20.69 -37.83
CA GLY A 180 1.27 21.60 -38.43
C GLY A 180 1.52 22.90 -37.66
N LYS A 181 0.67 23.24 -36.68
CA LYS A 181 0.81 24.43 -35.83
C LYS A 181 1.27 24.11 -34.41
N LEU A 182 1.53 22.84 -34.08
CA LEU A 182 2.02 22.47 -32.75
C LEU A 182 3.49 22.85 -32.59
N MET A 183 3.79 23.53 -31.50
CA MET A 183 5.13 23.99 -31.12
C MET A 183 5.51 23.40 -29.76
N PHE A 184 6.78 23.05 -29.60
CA PHE A 184 7.33 22.58 -28.32
C PHE A 184 8.74 23.13 -28.08
N VAL A 185 9.19 23.13 -26.83
CA VAL A 185 10.60 23.40 -26.51
C VAL A 185 11.39 22.12 -26.64
N GLU A 186 12.28 22.08 -27.61
CA GLU A 186 13.26 21.02 -27.79
C GLU A 186 14.44 21.25 -26.85
N ILE A 187 14.78 20.25 -26.03
CA ILE A 187 15.95 20.26 -25.16
C ILE A 187 16.87 19.12 -25.57
N SER A 188 17.99 19.47 -26.20
CA SER A 188 19.02 18.52 -26.59
C SER A 188 20.12 18.45 -25.52
N LEU A 189 20.40 17.24 -25.05
CA LEU A 189 21.41 16.94 -24.04
C LEU A 189 22.59 16.19 -24.65
N ASP A 190 23.80 16.59 -24.23
CA ASP A 190 25.07 15.95 -24.56
C ASP A 190 25.49 15.08 -23.36
N ARG A 191 25.64 13.75 -23.50
CA ARG A 191 25.96 12.85 -22.38
C ARG A 191 27.30 13.14 -21.72
N GLU A 192 28.24 13.77 -22.43
CA GLU A 192 29.56 14.08 -21.89
C GLU A 192 29.57 15.36 -21.06
N LYS A 193 28.64 16.29 -21.32
CA LYS A 193 28.60 17.62 -20.69
C LYS A 193 27.42 17.82 -19.75
N ASP A 194 26.27 17.24 -20.09
CA ASP A 194 25.03 17.35 -19.34
C ASP A 194 24.82 16.07 -18.53
N ASN A 195 24.31 16.20 -17.31
CA ASN A 195 23.89 15.05 -16.51
C ASN A 195 22.38 14.80 -16.77
N PRO A 196 22.00 13.81 -17.60
CA PRO A 196 20.61 13.65 -18.03
C PRO A 196 19.66 13.32 -16.88
N GLN A 197 20.18 12.62 -15.86
CA GLN A 197 19.45 12.26 -14.66
C GLN A 197 19.07 13.48 -13.83
N ARG A 198 20.00 14.41 -13.58
CA ARG A 198 19.70 15.65 -12.82
C ARG A 198 18.70 16.53 -13.55
N ILE A 199 18.82 16.60 -14.87
CA ILE A 199 17.89 17.39 -15.71
C ILE A 199 16.50 16.75 -15.68
N PHE A 200 16.41 15.43 -15.79
CA PHE A 200 15.15 14.70 -15.65
C PHE A 200 14.49 14.92 -14.29
N GLU A 201 15.24 14.83 -13.18
CA GLU A 201 14.72 15.11 -11.83
C GLU A 201 14.15 16.53 -11.72
N SER A 202 14.80 17.52 -12.34
CA SER A 202 14.36 18.92 -12.32
C SER A 202 13.11 19.19 -13.17
N LEU A 203 12.92 18.44 -14.27
CA LEU A 203 11.81 18.65 -15.19
C LEU A 203 10.52 17.95 -14.76
N ASN A 204 10.62 16.81 -14.06
CA ASN A 204 9.46 16.05 -13.64
C ASN A 204 8.64 16.69 -12.50
N SER A 205 9.07 17.83 -11.94
CA SER A 205 8.32 18.53 -10.90
C SER A 205 7.07 19.26 -11.41
N THR A 206 6.82 19.31 -12.73
CA THR A 206 5.74 20.11 -13.35
C THR A 206 4.74 19.31 -14.20
N GLY A 207 4.83 17.96 -14.22
CA GLY A 207 4.00 17.07 -15.05
C GLY A 207 3.21 15.98 -14.30
N LEU A 208 2.71 14.96 -15.01
CA LEU A 208 2.09 13.78 -14.39
C LEU A 208 3.15 13.04 -13.57
N GLU A 209 3.03 13.10 -12.23
CA GLU A 209 4.01 12.57 -11.30
C GLU A 209 4.41 11.13 -11.63
N LEU A 210 5.72 10.90 -11.65
CA LEU A 210 6.28 9.56 -11.75
C LEU A 210 6.09 8.82 -10.44
N THR A 211 5.85 7.51 -10.52
CA THR A 211 5.84 6.70 -9.30
C THR A 211 7.24 6.63 -8.71
N GLN A 212 7.35 6.35 -7.41
CA GLN A 212 8.66 6.16 -6.78
C GLN A 212 9.44 5.02 -7.44
N ALA A 213 8.76 3.96 -7.87
CA ALA A 213 9.34 2.89 -8.66
C ALA A 213 9.91 3.39 -10.00
N ASP A 214 9.19 4.25 -10.72
CA ASP A 214 9.70 4.84 -11.97
C ASP A 214 10.95 5.69 -11.72
N LEU A 215 10.96 6.50 -10.66
CA LEU A 215 12.13 7.30 -10.28
C LEU A 215 13.35 6.41 -9.98
N ILE A 216 13.16 5.31 -9.25
CA ILE A 216 14.22 4.33 -8.97
C ILE A 216 14.70 3.65 -10.26
N ARG A 217 13.78 3.20 -11.14
CA ARG A 217 14.13 2.60 -12.43
C ARG A 217 14.98 3.55 -13.29
N ASN A 218 14.56 4.81 -13.37
CA ASN A 218 15.31 5.85 -14.08
C ASN A 218 16.69 6.05 -13.46
N TYR A 219 16.76 6.13 -12.14
CA TYR A 219 18.00 6.33 -11.41
C TYR A 219 19.04 5.24 -11.67
N ILE A 220 18.63 3.97 -11.64
CA ILE A 220 19.58 2.85 -11.84
C ILE A 220 19.96 2.62 -13.31
N LEU A 221 19.19 3.10 -14.29
CA LEU A 221 19.39 2.79 -15.71
C LEU A 221 19.94 3.97 -16.54
N MET A 222 19.60 5.23 -16.23
CA MET A 222 19.95 6.38 -17.09
C MET A 222 21.45 6.58 -17.31
N GLY A 223 22.28 6.24 -16.32
CA GLY A 223 23.74 6.38 -16.42
C GLY A 223 24.45 5.25 -17.17
N LEU A 224 23.72 4.21 -17.61
CA LEU A 224 24.30 3.02 -18.22
C LEU A 224 24.27 3.11 -19.75
N ASN A 225 25.20 2.42 -20.43
CA ASN A 225 25.12 2.21 -21.88
C ASN A 225 23.97 1.24 -22.25
N ARG A 226 23.49 1.28 -23.51
CA ARG A 226 22.34 0.48 -23.99
C ARG A 226 22.42 -1.02 -23.68
N LYS A 227 23.60 -1.63 -23.85
CA LYS A 227 23.80 -3.06 -23.56
C LYS A 227 23.62 -3.36 -22.06
N SER A 228 24.17 -2.50 -21.21
CA SER A 228 24.09 -2.63 -19.75
C SER A 228 22.69 -2.29 -19.23
N GLN A 229 22.03 -1.28 -19.81
CA GLN A 229 20.62 -0.95 -19.53
C GLN A 229 19.73 -2.18 -19.74
N ASN A 230 19.82 -2.81 -20.91
CA ASN A 230 19.04 -4.01 -21.22
C ASN A 230 19.37 -5.16 -20.27
N ARG A 231 20.66 -5.38 -19.95
CA ARG A 231 21.09 -6.41 -18.99
C ARG A 231 20.48 -6.20 -17.60
N ILE A 232 20.54 -4.99 -17.05
CA ILE A 232 19.99 -4.69 -15.72
C ILE A 232 18.46 -4.74 -15.73
N TYR A 233 17.84 -4.18 -16.77
CA TYR A 233 16.38 -4.16 -16.90
C TYR A 233 15.80 -5.59 -16.97
N GLU A 234 16.25 -6.42 -17.91
CA GLU A 234 15.68 -7.75 -18.15
C GLU A 234 15.95 -8.74 -16.99
N ASN A 235 17.15 -8.72 -16.42
CA ASN A 235 17.55 -9.71 -15.41
C ASN A 235 17.14 -9.35 -13.97
N TYR A 236 16.90 -8.06 -13.69
CA TYR A 236 16.61 -7.57 -12.35
C TYR A 236 15.32 -6.78 -12.30
N TRP A 237 15.26 -5.61 -12.94
CA TRP A 237 14.15 -4.69 -12.73
C TRP A 237 12.80 -5.25 -13.21
N LYS A 238 12.74 -5.79 -14.43
CA LYS A 238 11.54 -6.44 -14.99
C LYS A 238 11.08 -7.62 -14.13
N ARG A 239 12.01 -8.35 -13.52
CA ARG A 239 11.70 -9.44 -12.57
C ARG A 239 11.08 -8.90 -11.29
N ILE A 240 11.61 -7.79 -10.75
CA ILE A 240 11.04 -7.11 -9.59
C ILE A 240 9.63 -6.58 -9.91
N GLU A 241 9.44 -5.94 -11.07
CA GLU A 241 8.13 -5.47 -11.54
C GLU A 241 7.10 -6.60 -11.61
N ASN A 242 7.49 -7.74 -12.19
CA ASN A 242 6.60 -8.90 -12.30
C ASN A 242 6.28 -9.52 -10.94
N PHE A 243 7.25 -9.62 -10.03
CA PHE A 243 7.02 -10.19 -8.70
C PHE A 243 6.19 -9.28 -7.80
N ALA A 244 6.37 -7.97 -7.90
CA ALA A 244 5.61 -6.97 -7.15
C ALA A 244 4.36 -6.50 -7.90
N LYS A 245 3.69 -7.39 -8.64
CA LYS A 245 2.41 -7.13 -9.30
C LYS A 245 1.28 -7.80 -8.53
N ASP A 246 0.24 -7.04 -8.22
CA ASP A 246 -1.01 -7.59 -7.70
C ASP A 246 -1.82 -8.15 -8.87
N GLU A 247 -1.94 -9.47 -8.94
CA GLU A 247 -2.59 -10.15 -10.05
C GLU A 247 -4.12 -9.99 -10.01
N SER A 248 -4.70 -9.68 -8.84
CA SER A 248 -6.15 -9.49 -8.70
C SER A 248 -6.61 -8.13 -9.22
N THR A 249 -5.80 -7.09 -9.02
CA THR A 249 -6.08 -5.71 -9.46
C THR A 249 -5.30 -5.32 -10.72
N ASN A 250 -4.44 -6.20 -11.21
CA ASN A 250 -3.49 -5.95 -12.30
C ASN A 250 -2.62 -4.69 -12.05
N SER A 251 -2.34 -4.36 -10.78
CA SER A 251 -1.67 -3.12 -10.38
C SER A 251 -0.23 -3.35 -9.92
N SER A 252 0.66 -2.40 -10.21
CA SER A 252 2.04 -2.43 -9.74
C SER A 252 2.13 -2.04 -8.26
N LYS A 253 2.83 -2.86 -7.47
CA LYS A 253 3.15 -2.66 -6.06
C LYS A 253 4.64 -2.48 -5.82
N VAL A 254 5.42 -2.18 -6.86
CA VAL A 254 6.89 -2.01 -6.74
C VAL A 254 7.25 -0.91 -5.75
N SER A 255 6.55 0.23 -5.77
CA SER A 255 6.78 1.33 -4.82
C SER A 255 6.55 0.90 -3.37
N ASP A 256 5.48 0.12 -3.12
CA ASP A 256 5.16 -0.41 -1.79
C ASP A 256 6.21 -1.46 -1.35
N PHE A 257 6.56 -2.38 -2.25
CA PHE A 257 7.58 -3.40 -2.01
C PHE A 257 8.93 -2.79 -1.65
N ILE A 258 9.44 -1.82 -2.44
CA ILE A 258 10.73 -1.20 -2.16
C ILE A 258 10.67 -0.44 -0.83
N ARG A 259 9.54 0.19 -0.50
CA ARG A 259 9.35 0.84 0.79
C ARG A 259 9.42 -0.17 1.94
N ASP A 260 8.79 -1.34 1.82
CA ASP A 260 8.83 -2.40 2.83
C ASP A 260 10.23 -3.01 2.96
N TYR A 261 10.91 -3.22 1.83
CA TYR A 261 12.32 -3.64 1.80
C TYR A 261 13.24 -2.62 2.49
N LEU A 262 13.12 -1.34 2.16
CA LEU A 262 13.88 -0.26 2.81
C LEU A 262 13.53 -0.11 4.29
N THR A 263 12.30 -0.44 4.70
CA THR A 263 11.90 -0.40 6.11
C THR A 263 12.71 -1.37 6.96
N LEU A 264 12.93 -2.59 6.47
CA LEU A 264 13.82 -3.56 7.10
C LEU A 264 15.26 -3.08 7.11
N GLU A 265 15.71 -2.66 5.94
CA GLU A 265 17.10 -2.33 5.66
C GLU A 265 17.60 -1.07 6.39
N ASN A 266 16.71 -0.10 6.62
CA ASN A 266 17.05 1.18 7.26
C ASN A 266 16.56 1.26 8.72
N LYS A 267 15.79 0.26 9.19
CA LYS A 267 15.12 0.27 10.51
C LYS A 267 14.24 1.50 10.73
N LYS A 268 13.77 2.08 9.62
CA LYS A 268 12.98 3.31 9.58
C LYS A 268 12.06 3.23 8.39
N ILE A 269 10.77 3.50 8.62
CA ILE A 269 9.76 3.50 7.57
C ILE A 269 9.94 4.74 6.69
N PRO A 270 10.28 4.59 5.39
CA PRO A 270 10.32 5.72 4.48
C PRO A 270 8.94 6.36 4.31
N ASN A 271 8.92 7.69 4.17
CA ASN A 271 7.71 8.37 3.71
C ASN A 271 7.40 7.89 2.28
N LYS A 272 6.12 7.63 1.97
CA LYS A 272 5.67 7.14 0.65
C LYS A 272 6.18 7.99 -0.52
N ASN A 273 6.32 9.31 -0.34
CA ASN A 273 6.78 10.20 -1.40
C ASN A 273 8.32 10.38 -1.44
N LYS A 274 9.04 9.77 -0.51
CA LYS A 274 10.51 9.89 -0.36
C LYS A 274 11.22 8.54 -0.46
N VAL A 275 10.54 7.49 -0.92
CA VAL A 275 11.11 6.16 -1.11
C VAL A 275 12.31 6.22 -2.06
N TYR A 276 12.20 7.02 -3.12
CA TYR A 276 13.26 7.29 -4.07
C TYR A 276 14.49 7.94 -3.42
N GLU A 277 14.30 9.00 -2.63
CA GLU A 277 15.40 9.71 -1.94
C GLU A 277 16.15 8.78 -0.98
N GLU A 278 15.40 7.97 -0.22
CA GLU A 278 15.95 6.99 0.72
C GLU A 278 16.69 5.85 -0.01
N PHE A 279 16.17 5.39 -1.16
CA PHE A 279 16.84 4.42 -2.01
C PHE A 279 18.18 4.97 -2.51
N LYS A 280 18.16 6.17 -3.10
CA LYS A 280 19.35 6.85 -3.66
C LYS A 280 20.43 7.10 -2.60
N ARG A 281 20.05 7.46 -1.37
CA ARG A 281 20.99 7.65 -0.26
C ARG A 281 21.71 6.35 0.14
N LYS A 282 21.06 5.20 0.02
CA LYS A 282 21.61 3.90 0.41
C LYS A 282 22.34 3.20 -0.72
N TYR A 283 21.86 3.35 -1.96
CA TYR A 283 22.38 2.68 -3.14
C TYR A 283 22.89 3.71 -4.14
N GLU A 284 24.12 4.20 -3.93
CA GLU A 284 24.74 5.14 -4.85
C GLU A 284 24.96 4.49 -6.24
N THR A 285 24.65 5.23 -7.30
CA THR A 285 24.84 4.82 -8.69
C THR A 285 26.31 4.54 -8.94
N SER A 286 26.59 3.26 -9.19
CA SER A 286 27.93 2.69 -9.26
C SER A 286 28.11 1.94 -10.58
N THR A 287 29.22 1.21 -10.73
CA THR A 287 29.41 0.32 -11.89
C THR A 287 28.31 -0.74 -11.99
N VAL A 288 28.20 -1.37 -13.16
CA VAL A 288 27.19 -2.42 -13.42
C VAL A 288 27.27 -3.54 -12.37
N GLU A 289 28.48 -3.93 -11.98
CA GLU A 289 28.72 -5.00 -11.01
C GLU A 289 28.15 -4.66 -9.62
N VAL A 290 28.33 -3.42 -9.15
CA VAL A 290 27.80 -2.96 -7.87
C VAL A 290 26.28 -2.86 -7.92
N LEU A 291 25.70 -2.41 -9.05
CA LEU A 291 24.25 -2.42 -9.24
C LEU A 291 23.67 -3.84 -9.20
N GLU A 292 24.33 -4.82 -9.82
CA GLU A 292 23.92 -6.22 -9.76
C GLU A 292 23.98 -6.78 -8.33
N GLN A 293 25.03 -6.46 -7.58
CA GLN A 293 25.15 -6.84 -6.17
C GLN A 293 24.03 -6.23 -5.32
N ASN A 294 23.68 -4.97 -5.54
CA ASN A 294 22.63 -4.28 -4.80
C ASN A 294 21.21 -4.77 -5.18
N LEU A 295 20.96 -5.03 -6.46
CA LEU A 295 19.65 -5.48 -6.96
C LEU A 295 19.38 -6.96 -6.72
N SER A 296 20.41 -7.78 -6.49
CA SER A 296 20.24 -9.23 -6.29
C SER A 296 19.43 -9.56 -5.01
N PRO A 297 19.75 -9.00 -3.82
CA PRO A 297 18.91 -9.15 -2.62
C PRO A 297 17.49 -8.61 -2.83
N ILE A 298 17.34 -7.44 -3.46
CA ILE A 298 16.03 -6.84 -3.74
C ILE A 298 15.18 -7.79 -4.60
N LYS A 299 15.75 -8.35 -5.68
CA LYS A 299 15.07 -9.32 -6.54
C LYS A 299 14.66 -10.57 -5.78
N LYS A 300 15.53 -11.08 -4.89
CA LYS A 300 15.24 -12.24 -4.04
C LYS A 300 14.06 -11.95 -3.11
N SER A 301 14.07 -10.82 -2.41
CA SER A 301 12.96 -10.39 -1.55
C SER A 301 11.67 -10.14 -2.32
N ALA A 302 11.74 -9.59 -3.55
CA ALA A 302 10.55 -9.40 -4.40
C ALA A 302 9.84 -10.73 -4.70
N LYS A 303 10.61 -11.81 -4.92
CA LYS A 303 10.04 -13.16 -5.11
C LYS A 303 9.21 -13.62 -3.91
N TYR A 304 9.66 -13.32 -2.68
CA TYR A 304 8.92 -13.64 -1.46
C TYR A 304 7.70 -12.75 -1.30
N TYR A 305 7.86 -11.46 -1.58
CA TYR A 305 6.77 -10.48 -1.62
C TYR A 305 5.65 -10.91 -2.56
N SER A 306 5.98 -11.49 -3.72
CA SER A 306 5.00 -12.01 -4.68
C SER A 306 4.06 -13.05 -4.07
N ARG A 307 4.55 -13.92 -3.18
CA ARG A 307 3.74 -14.95 -2.49
C ARG A 307 2.89 -14.35 -1.37
N LEU A 308 3.40 -13.34 -0.66
CA LEU A 308 2.62 -12.59 0.34
C LEU A 308 1.46 -11.83 -0.33
N LEU A 309 1.75 -11.19 -1.47
CA LEU A 309 0.78 -10.43 -2.25
C LEU A 309 -0.23 -11.31 -2.97
N ASN A 310 0.25 -12.42 -3.55
CA ASN A 310 -0.55 -13.38 -4.31
C ASN A 310 -0.41 -14.80 -3.71
N PRO A 311 -1.14 -15.12 -2.61
CA PRO A 311 -1.03 -16.40 -1.92
C PRO A 311 -1.20 -17.63 -2.81
N LYS A 312 -1.98 -17.54 -3.89
CA LYS A 312 -2.15 -18.62 -4.89
C LYS A 312 -0.82 -19.13 -5.51
N ASN A 313 0.23 -18.30 -5.48
CA ASN A 313 1.57 -18.64 -5.98
C ASN A 313 2.40 -19.45 -4.96
N GLU A 314 1.90 -19.64 -3.74
CA GLU A 314 2.48 -20.54 -2.74
C GLU A 314 2.10 -22.00 -3.06
N SER A 315 3.08 -22.88 -3.23
CA SER A 315 2.86 -24.30 -3.50
C SER A 315 2.24 -25.06 -2.32
N ASP A 316 2.65 -24.76 -1.09
CA ASP A 316 2.18 -25.49 0.09
C ASP A 316 0.77 -25.05 0.50
N LYS A 317 -0.16 -26.00 0.60
CA LYS A 317 -1.57 -25.69 0.88
C LYS A 317 -1.80 -25.04 2.24
N ASN A 318 -1.04 -25.42 3.27
CA ASN A 318 -1.22 -24.87 4.62
C ASN A 318 -0.66 -23.45 4.67
N ILE A 319 0.58 -23.24 4.18
CA ILE A 319 1.17 -21.90 4.11
C ILE A 319 0.29 -20.98 3.27
N ARG A 320 -0.17 -21.44 2.10
CA ARG A 320 -1.09 -20.69 1.23
C ARG A 320 -2.30 -20.21 1.99
N LEU A 321 -2.96 -21.09 2.75
CA LEU A 321 -4.14 -20.75 3.54
C LEU A 321 -3.85 -19.67 4.58
N GLN A 322 -2.73 -19.75 5.30
CA GLN A 322 -2.33 -18.72 6.27
C GLN A 322 -2.02 -17.37 5.61
N LEU A 323 -1.38 -17.39 4.43
CA LEU A 323 -1.13 -16.18 3.65
C LEU A 323 -2.42 -15.56 3.11
N GLU A 324 -3.38 -16.38 2.66
CA GLU A 324 -4.72 -15.92 2.27
C GLU A 324 -5.43 -15.21 3.43
N TYR A 325 -5.31 -15.72 4.65
CA TYR A 325 -5.85 -15.08 5.84
C TYR A 325 -5.17 -13.75 6.17
N ILE A 326 -3.84 -13.68 6.12
CA ILE A 326 -3.08 -12.44 6.31
C ILE A 326 -3.48 -11.38 5.28
N ASN A 327 -3.55 -11.77 4.00
CA ASN A 327 -3.91 -10.89 2.89
C ASN A 327 -5.35 -10.38 3.04
N ARG A 328 -6.30 -11.26 3.39
CA ARG A 328 -7.71 -10.92 3.60
C ARG A 328 -7.90 -9.92 4.74
N LEU A 329 -7.15 -10.08 5.82
CA LEU A 329 -7.12 -9.17 6.97
C LEU A 329 -6.35 -7.86 6.72
N GLU A 330 -5.73 -7.69 5.54
CA GLU A 330 -4.92 -6.53 5.18
C GLU A 330 -3.76 -6.28 6.16
N ILE A 331 -3.12 -7.33 6.67
CA ILE A 331 -1.96 -7.20 7.58
C ILE A 331 -0.67 -6.89 6.78
N ASN A 332 -0.78 -6.02 5.77
CA ASN A 332 0.33 -5.64 4.88
C ASN A 332 1.46 -4.97 5.66
N VAL A 333 1.14 -4.35 6.80
CA VAL A 333 2.09 -3.75 7.75
C VAL A 333 3.08 -4.76 8.33
N ALA A 334 2.76 -6.05 8.29
CA ALA A 334 3.65 -7.13 8.70
C ALA A 334 4.57 -7.62 7.57
N TYR A 335 4.38 -7.18 6.33
CA TYR A 335 5.16 -7.66 5.19
C TYR A 335 6.66 -7.46 5.34
N PRO A 336 7.19 -6.32 5.85
CA PRO A 336 8.61 -6.21 6.18
C PRO A 336 9.09 -7.39 7.04
N PHE A 337 8.48 -7.60 8.21
CA PHE A 337 8.82 -8.72 9.09
C PHE A 337 8.69 -10.08 8.38
N LEU A 338 7.57 -10.32 7.70
CA LEU A 338 7.30 -11.59 7.03
C LEU A 338 8.25 -11.88 5.87
N LEU A 339 8.80 -10.87 5.19
CA LEU A 339 9.81 -11.09 4.16
C LEU A 339 11.06 -11.79 4.71
N LYS A 340 11.49 -11.41 5.93
CA LYS A 340 12.64 -12.03 6.58
C LYS A 340 12.33 -13.41 7.14
N VAL A 341 11.18 -13.57 7.78
CA VAL A 341 10.74 -14.90 8.26
C VAL A 341 10.59 -15.89 7.10
N TYR A 342 10.05 -15.42 5.97
CA TYR A 342 9.90 -16.23 4.77
C TYR A 342 11.28 -16.60 4.17
N GLU A 343 12.23 -15.66 4.18
CA GLU A 343 13.62 -15.91 3.79
C GLU A 343 14.25 -17.01 4.66
N ASP A 344 14.08 -16.94 5.98
CA ASP A 344 14.58 -17.93 6.95
C ASP A 344 13.99 -19.34 6.70
N TYR A 345 12.69 -19.41 6.39
CA TYR A 345 12.03 -20.67 6.03
C TYR A 345 12.64 -21.30 4.76
N LEU A 346 12.81 -20.51 3.70
CA LEU A 346 13.40 -21.04 2.46
C LEU A 346 14.90 -21.32 2.56
N ALA A 347 15.61 -20.66 3.46
CA ALA A 347 17.00 -20.94 3.78
C ALA A 347 17.17 -22.18 4.68
N GLY A 348 16.07 -22.75 5.20
CA GLY A 348 16.10 -23.90 6.10
C GLY A 348 16.49 -23.57 7.54
N VAL A 349 16.47 -22.28 7.93
CA VAL A 349 16.72 -21.84 9.30
C VAL A 349 15.57 -22.26 10.23
N ILE A 350 14.34 -22.24 9.71
CA ILE A 350 13.13 -22.67 10.43
C ILE A 350 12.37 -23.73 9.65
N SER A 351 11.68 -24.61 10.37
CA SER A 351 10.80 -25.61 9.77
C SER A 351 9.51 -24.99 9.24
N LYS A 352 8.78 -25.76 8.43
CA LYS A 352 7.45 -25.38 7.95
C LYS A 352 6.48 -25.14 9.10
N GLU A 353 6.55 -25.96 10.14
CA GLU A 353 5.70 -25.89 11.33
C GLU A 353 5.94 -24.56 12.04
N THR A 354 7.21 -24.25 12.34
CA THR A 354 7.59 -22.97 12.96
C THR A 354 7.16 -21.78 12.12
N PHE A 355 7.34 -21.84 10.80
CA PHE A 355 6.89 -20.77 9.91
C PHE A 355 5.36 -20.59 9.97
N THR A 356 4.61 -21.68 9.94
CA THR A 356 3.14 -21.67 10.05
C THR A 356 2.69 -21.09 11.39
N ASP A 357 3.34 -21.49 12.49
CA ASP A 357 3.06 -20.97 13.84
C ASP A 357 3.31 -19.47 13.94
N VAL A 358 4.35 -18.96 13.28
CA VAL A 358 4.61 -17.50 13.20
C VAL A 358 3.49 -16.80 12.43
N LEU A 359 3.05 -17.33 11.28
CA LEU A 359 1.93 -16.74 10.53
C LEU A 359 0.63 -16.73 11.36
N GLU A 360 0.37 -17.78 12.13
CA GLU A 360 -0.78 -17.87 13.03
C GLU A 360 -0.69 -16.90 14.21
N LEU A 361 0.51 -16.73 14.78
CA LEU A 361 0.77 -15.76 15.85
C LEU A 361 0.49 -14.32 15.39
N ILE A 362 0.95 -13.95 14.20
CA ILE A 362 0.73 -12.61 13.60
C ILE A 362 -0.75 -12.34 13.36
N GLN A 363 -1.49 -13.36 12.89
CA GLN A 363 -2.94 -13.30 12.75
C GLN A 363 -3.63 -13.16 14.11
N SER A 364 -3.27 -13.98 15.10
CA SER A 364 -3.83 -13.92 16.47
C SER A 364 -3.61 -12.55 17.10
N PHE A 365 -2.37 -12.05 17.06
CA PHE A 365 -2.01 -10.74 17.59
C PHE A 365 -2.85 -9.62 16.95
N THR A 366 -2.93 -9.60 15.63
CA THR A 366 -3.62 -8.54 14.89
C THR A 366 -5.14 -8.65 15.05
N TRP A 367 -5.69 -9.86 15.01
CA TRP A 367 -7.13 -10.09 15.15
C TRP A 367 -7.62 -9.75 16.56
N ARG A 368 -6.89 -10.16 17.60
CA ARG A 368 -7.20 -9.78 18.99
C ARG A 368 -7.20 -8.27 19.18
N ARG A 369 -6.20 -7.56 18.62
CA ARG A 369 -6.15 -6.08 18.63
C ARG A 369 -7.35 -5.46 17.92
N PHE A 370 -7.76 -6.01 16.78
CA PHE A 370 -8.95 -5.56 16.06
C PHE A 370 -10.22 -5.73 16.90
N ILE A 371 -10.38 -6.85 17.60
CA ILE A 371 -11.55 -7.11 18.46
C ILE A 371 -11.64 -6.08 19.60
N VAL A 372 -10.53 -5.79 20.29
CA VAL A 372 -10.53 -4.80 21.39
C VAL A 372 -10.52 -3.34 20.90
N GLY A 373 -10.38 -3.10 19.59
CA GLY A 373 -10.44 -1.76 19.01
C GLY A 373 -9.12 -0.96 19.13
N LEU A 374 -7.98 -1.64 19.18
CA LEU A 374 -6.68 -0.97 19.26
C LEU A 374 -6.26 -0.33 17.92
N PRO A 375 -5.55 0.80 17.94
CA PRO A 375 -5.08 1.46 16.72
C PRO A 375 -4.14 0.59 15.87
N THR A 376 -4.29 0.68 14.55
CA THR A 376 -3.44 -0.01 13.58
C THR A 376 -2.10 0.70 13.33
N SER A 377 -1.99 1.99 13.65
CA SER A 377 -0.76 2.79 13.50
C SER A 377 0.43 2.20 14.27
N ALA A 378 0.16 1.62 15.44
CA ALA A 378 1.15 0.94 16.28
C ALA A 378 1.77 -0.29 15.60
N LEU A 379 1.01 -1.01 14.75
CA LEU A 379 1.48 -2.25 14.12
C LEU A 379 2.71 -2.04 13.22
N ASN A 380 2.75 -0.91 12.50
CA ASN A 380 3.87 -0.54 11.65
C ASN A 380 5.19 -0.48 12.44
N LYS A 381 5.19 0.21 13.59
CA LYS A 381 6.38 0.35 14.44
C LYS A 381 6.79 -1.00 15.05
N ILE A 382 5.80 -1.82 15.44
CA ILE A 382 6.04 -3.16 16.02
C ILE A 382 6.72 -4.07 14.98
N PHE A 383 6.12 -4.27 13.81
CA PHE A 383 6.66 -5.21 12.82
C PHE A 383 7.97 -4.75 12.20
N MET A 384 8.24 -3.44 12.14
CA MET A 384 9.53 -2.93 11.68
C MET A 384 10.69 -3.42 12.55
N ARG A 385 10.52 -3.49 13.89
CA ARG A 385 11.58 -3.88 14.83
C ARG A 385 11.49 -5.34 15.30
N LEU A 386 10.35 -6.00 15.09
CA LEU A 386 10.10 -7.35 15.63
C LEU A 386 11.16 -8.38 15.23
N TYR A 387 11.76 -8.24 14.05
CA TYR A 387 12.81 -9.16 13.60
C TYR A 387 14.11 -9.04 14.42
N GLU A 388 14.36 -7.90 15.08
CA GLU A 388 15.54 -7.71 15.94
C GLU A 388 15.46 -8.53 17.23
N ASP A 389 14.23 -8.85 17.66
CA ASP A 389 13.96 -9.68 18.83
C ASP A 389 13.93 -11.19 18.49
N VAL A 390 14.29 -11.57 17.25
CA VAL A 390 14.30 -12.97 16.81
C VAL A 390 15.60 -13.66 17.22
N ASP A 391 15.47 -14.73 18.02
CA ASP A 391 16.54 -15.66 18.35
C ASP A 391 16.39 -16.90 17.47
N SER A 392 17.40 -17.21 16.65
CA SER A 392 17.35 -18.34 15.71
C SER A 392 17.18 -19.70 16.39
N GLU A 393 17.66 -19.87 17.64
CA GLU A 393 17.51 -21.13 18.37
C GLU A 393 16.12 -21.27 19.00
N LYS A 394 15.48 -20.15 19.33
CA LYS A 394 14.17 -20.08 19.99
C LYS A 394 13.19 -19.22 19.20
N TYR A 395 13.13 -19.46 17.90
CA TYR A 395 12.51 -18.58 16.92
C TYR A 395 11.09 -18.12 17.29
N LEU A 396 10.16 -19.08 17.47
CA LEU A 396 8.78 -18.76 17.81
C LEU A 396 8.67 -18.11 19.20
N THR A 397 9.38 -18.66 20.18
CA THR A 397 9.33 -18.20 21.57
C THR A 397 9.84 -16.77 21.72
N SER A 398 10.90 -16.39 21.01
CA SER A 398 11.44 -15.03 21.10
C SER A 398 10.47 -14.01 20.51
N ILE A 399 9.80 -14.33 19.38
CA ILE A 399 8.74 -13.49 18.80
C ILE A 399 7.56 -13.37 19.75
N GLN A 400 7.14 -14.47 20.39
CA GLN A 400 6.07 -14.45 21.39
C GLN A 400 6.42 -13.53 22.57
N LEU A 401 7.63 -13.64 23.12
CA LEU A 401 8.10 -12.78 24.21
C LEU A 401 8.15 -11.30 23.79
N ALA A 402 8.68 -11.01 22.59
CA ALA A 402 8.76 -9.66 22.04
C ALA A 402 7.38 -8.99 21.94
N LEU A 403 6.35 -9.72 21.49
CA LEU A 403 4.99 -9.22 21.39
C LEU A 403 4.30 -9.11 22.76
N LEU A 404 4.54 -10.05 23.67
CA LEU A 404 3.98 -10.03 25.03
C LEU A 404 4.56 -8.92 25.90
N ASN A 405 5.80 -8.51 25.65
CA ASN A 405 6.45 -7.41 26.36
C ASN A 405 5.89 -6.04 25.99
N LYS A 406 5.20 -5.89 24.84
CA LYS A 406 4.60 -4.62 24.43
C LYS A 406 3.50 -4.18 25.41
N LYS A 407 3.47 -2.88 25.74
CA LYS A 407 2.52 -2.27 26.70
C LYS A 407 1.57 -1.29 26.00
N GLY A 408 0.65 -0.70 26.78
CA GLY A 408 -0.23 0.37 26.31
C GLY A 408 -0.99 0.00 25.03
N ASN A 409 -0.98 0.90 24.05
CA ASN A 409 -1.63 0.69 22.75
C ASN A 409 -0.91 -0.32 21.85
N GLN A 410 0.27 -0.82 22.22
CA GLN A 410 1.05 -1.82 21.46
C GLN A 410 0.86 -3.25 21.99
N ARG A 411 0.21 -3.41 23.14
CA ARG A 411 0.05 -4.70 23.84
C ARG A 411 -0.58 -5.80 22.99
N PHE A 412 -0.29 -7.04 23.40
CA PHE A 412 -1.01 -8.25 23.01
C PHE A 412 -2.24 -8.44 23.92
N PRO A 413 -3.48 -8.31 23.42
CA PRO A 413 -4.67 -8.40 24.27
C PRO A 413 -4.88 -9.77 24.90
N ARG A 414 -5.18 -9.78 26.21
CA ARG A 414 -5.39 -11.01 27.01
C ARG A 414 -6.75 -11.64 26.72
N ASN A 415 -6.91 -12.90 27.08
CA ASN A 415 -8.16 -13.66 26.86
C ASN A 415 -9.39 -12.94 27.44
N THR A 416 -9.33 -12.54 28.72
CA THR A 416 -10.43 -11.85 29.40
C THR A 416 -10.83 -10.56 28.72
N GLU A 417 -9.85 -9.76 28.29
CA GLU A 417 -10.05 -8.49 27.58
C GLU A 417 -10.75 -8.72 26.24
N VAL A 418 -10.25 -9.66 25.43
CA VAL A 418 -10.76 -9.95 24.10
C VAL A 418 -12.17 -10.52 24.16
N ILE A 419 -12.45 -11.43 25.09
CA ILE A 419 -13.77 -12.03 25.25
C ILE A 419 -14.81 -10.99 25.67
N ASN A 420 -14.48 -10.11 26.63
CA ASN A 420 -15.37 -9.03 27.05
C ASN A 420 -15.71 -8.07 25.90
N ALA A 421 -14.73 -7.77 25.04
CA ALA A 421 -14.96 -6.97 23.84
C ALA A 421 -15.79 -7.72 22.79
N LEU A 422 -15.45 -8.98 22.50
CA LEU A 422 -16.12 -9.81 21.50
C LEU A 422 -17.61 -10.01 21.81
N LYS A 423 -17.96 -10.17 23.08
CA LYS A 423 -19.35 -10.37 23.55
C LYS A 423 -20.29 -9.23 23.11
N LYS A 424 -19.78 -8.01 23.04
CA LYS A 424 -20.55 -6.78 22.80
C LYS A 424 -20.33 -6.18 21.42
N LYS A 425 -19.28 -6.58 20.72
CA LYS A 425 -18.86 -5.96 19.47
C LYS A 425 -19.90 -6.22 18.37
N ASP A 426 -20.23 -5.18 17.63
CA ASP A 426 -20.98 -5.30 16.39
C ASP A 426 -20.10 -6.02 15.35
N MET A 427 -20.29 -7.34 15.23
CA MET A 427 -19.57 -8.18 14.28
C MET A 427 -20.25 -8.23 12.93
N TYR A 428 -21.51 -7.80 12.81
CA TYR A 428 -22.17 -7.66 11.51
C TYR A 428 -21.78 -6.34 10.82
N GLY A 429 -21.45 -5.27 11.54
CA GLY A 429 -21.14 -3.96 10.96
C GLY A 429 -19.72 -3.83 10.42
N ILE A 430 -18.82 -4.78 10.72
CA ILE A 430 -17.43 -4.73 10.25
C ILE A 430 -17.33 -5.04 8.74
N LYS A 431 -16.17 -4.76 8.15
CA LYS A 431 -15.89 -5.02 6.72
C LYS A 431 -16.33 -6.45 6.32
N PRO A 432 -17.06 -6.64 5.20
CA PRO A 432 -17.59 -7.95 4.80
C PRO A 432 -16.58 -9.10 4.84
N LYS A 433 -15.37 -8.87 4.33
CA LYS A 433 -14.28 -9.87 4.33
C LYS A 433 -13.82 -10.29 5.72
N ASN A 434 -13.86 -9.40 6.71
CA ASN A 434 -13.48 -9.70 8.10
C ASN A 434 -14.58 -10.56 8.78
N ARG A 435 -15.85 -10.32 8.44
CA ARG A 435 -16.98 -11.15 8.91
C ARG A 435 -16.87 -12.58 8.38
N VAL A 436 -16.64 -12.69 7.06
CA VAL A 436 -16.46 -13.98 6.39
C VAL A 436 -15.24 -14.71 6.93
N TYR A 437 -14.10 -14.02 7.10
CA TYR A 437 -12.93 -14.58 7.78
C TYR A 437 -13.27 -15.18 9.14
N PHE A 438 -13.98 -14.42 9.97
CA PHE A 438 -14.25 -14.85 11.33
C PHE A 438 -15.13 -16.11 11.37
N LEU A 439 -16.25 -16.09 10.63
CA LEU A 439 -17.19 -17.21 10.59
C LEU A 439 -16.58 -18.45 9.91
N GLU A 440 -15.82 -18.27 8.83
CA GLU A 440 -15.13 -19.38 8.16
C GLU A 440 -14.10 -20.05 9.08
N ARG A 441 -13.36 -19.26 9.86
CA ARG A 441 -12.40 -19.79 10.83
C ARG A 441 -13.08 -20.56 11.95
N LEU A 442 -14.20 -20.07 12.47
CA LEU A 442 -14.98 -20.78 13.48
C LEU A 442 -15.58 -22.08 12.93
N GLU A 443 -16.13 -22.04 11.71
CA GLU A 443 -16.77 -23.18 11.06
C GLU A 443 -15.77 -24.30 10.76
N ASN A 444 -14.60 -23.94 10.21
CA ASN A 444 -13.61 -24.91 9.73
C ASN A 444 -12.57 -25.33 10.77
N HIS A 445 -12.65 -24.83 12.02
CA HIS A 445 -11.72 -25.24 13.07
C HIS A 445 -11.87 -26.73 13.40
N GLU A 446 -10.76 -27.47 13.31
CA GLU A 446 -10.67 -28.93 13.47
C GLU A 446 -11.60 -29.73 12.54
N ASN A 447 -12.01 -29.12 11.43
CA ASN A 447 -12.85 -29.77 10.44
C ASN A 447 -12.01 -30.35 9.29
N LYS A 448 -11.96 -31.68 9.16
CA LYS A 448 -11.27 -32.38 8.06
C LYS A 448 -12.02 -32.27 6.73
N GLU A 449 -13.28 -31.87 6.74
CA GLU A 449 -14.13 -31.63 5.57
C GLU A 449 -14.48 -30.13 5.50
N PRO A 450 -13.50 -29.27 5.13
CA PRO A 450 -13.67 -27.83 5.22
C PRO A 450 -14.80 -27.34 4.31
N VAL A 451 -15.67 -26.52 4.88
CA VAL A 451 -16.76 -25.85 4.17
C VAL A 451 -16.20 -24.60 3.49
N LYS A 452 -16.35 -24.53 2.16
CA LYS A 452 -15.96 -23.35 1.39
C LYS A 452 -16.98 -22.24 1.60
N ILE A 453 -16.61 -21.22 2.37
CA ILE A 453 -17.44 -20.04 2.63
C ILE A 453 -17.04 -18.89 1.71
N GLN A 454 -15.74 -18.63 1.57
CA GLN A 454 -15.28 -17.56 0.70
C GLN A 454 -15.60 -17.84 -0.77
N GLY A 455 -16.22 -16.85 -1.43
CA GLY A 455 -16.60 -16.93 -2.85
C GLY A 455 -17.76 -17.89 -3.13
N ASN A 456 -18.43 -18.38 -2.08
CA ASN A 456 -19.63 -19.18 -2.19
C ASN A 456 -20.86 -18.30 -1.94
N ASN A 457 -21.64 -18.03 -2.99
CA ASN A 457 -22.83 -17.18 -2.89
C ASN A 457 -24.02 -17.91 -2.26
N ASP A 458 -23.98 -19.23 -2.17
CA ASP A 458 -25.07 -20.02 -1.59
C ASP A 458 -25.07 -19.92 -0.06
N ILE A 459 -23.89 -19.80 0.57
CA ILE A 459 -23.78 -19.67 2.02
C ILE A 459 -23.69 -18.19 2.39
N THR A 460 -24.71 -17.71 3.10
CA THR A 460 -24.79 -16.32 3.56
C THR A 460 -24.77 -16.23 5.08
N ILE A 461 -24.49 -15.02 5.60
CA ILE A 461 -24.59 -14.74 7.03
C ILE A 461 -26.07 -14.55 7.36
N GLU A 462 -26.55 -15.30 8.34
CA GLU A 462 -27.93 -15.31 8.83
C GLU A 462 -28.00 -14.74 10.25
N HIS A 463 -29.06 -13.98 10.49
CA HIS A 463 -29.44 -13.46 11.81
C HIS A 463 -30.43 -14.42 12.47
N ILE A 464 -30.02 -15.05 13.59
CA ILE A 464 -30.87 -16.02 14.30
C ILE A 464 -32.12 -15.31 14.83
N PHE A 465 -31.91 -14.27 15.65
CA PHE A 465 -32.89 -13.21 15.89
C PHE A 465 -32.82 -12.20 14.71
N PRO A 466 -33.86 -12.10 13.85
CA PRO A 466 -33.80 -11.32 12.62
C PRO A 466 -33.66 -9.81 12.83
N GLN A 467 -33.20 -9.08 11.81
CA GLN A 467 -33.22 -7.61 11.83
C GLN A 467 -34.64 -7.03 11.77
N LYS A 468 -35.58 -7.76 11.16
CA LYS A 468 -37.01 -7.40 11.09
C LYS A 468 -37.87 -8.55 11.61
N PRO A 469 -37.82 -8.88 12.92
CA PRO A 469 -38.54 -10.03 13.47
C PRO A 469 -40.04 -9.96 13.19
N GLU A 470 -40.66 -11.10 12.88
CA GLU A 470 -42.12 -11.21 12.86
C GLU A 470 -42.71 -10.98 14.28
N GLN A 471 -43.98 -10.57 14.36
CA GLN A 471 -44.67 -10.27 15.63
C GLN A 471 -44.60 -11.43 16.64
N LYS A 472 -44.51 -12.67 16.16
CA LYS A 472 -44.41 -13.87 17.00
C LYS A 472 -43.20 -13.86 17.94
N TRP A 473 -42.10 -13.21 17.55
CA TRP A 473 -40.92 -13.05 18.42
C TRP A 473 -41.22 -12.22 19.67
N GLU A 474 -41.97 -11.12 19.55
CA GLU A 474 -42.34 -10.29 20.70
C GLU A 474 -43.30 -11.02 21.63
N ILE A 475 -44.17 -11.88 21.08
CA ILE A 475 -45.10 -12.72 21.86
C ILE A 475 -44.33 -13.81 22.63
N GLU A 476 -43.39 -14.50 21.99
CA GLU A 476 -42.64 -15.61 22.60
C GLU A 476 -41.64 -15.14 23.67
N LEU A 477 -40.96 -14.01 23.45
CA LEU A 477 -39.95 -13.47 24.38
C LEU A 477 -40.51 -12.50 25.41
N GLY A 478 -41.65 -11.87 25.10
CA GLY A 478 -42.12 -10.70 25.81
C GLY A 478 -41.31 -9.44 25.49
N LYS A 479 -41.98 -8.28 25.62
CA LYS A 479 -41.47 -6.97 25.17
C LYS A 479 -40.11 -6.58 25.76
N LYS A 480 -39.86 -6.91 27.03
CA LYS A 480 -38.61 -6.55 27.74
C LYS A 480 -37.40 -7.29 27.16
N GLU A 481 -37.51 -8.60 26.97
CA GLU A 481 -36.43 -9.43 26.44
C GLU A 481 -36.23 -9.20 24.95
N TYR A 482 -37.32 -9.06 24.19
CA TYR A 482 -37.29 -8.69 22.77
C TYR A 482 -36.48 -7.41 22.52
N ASN A 483 -36.77 -6.33 23.25
CA ASN A 483 -36.03 -5.06 23.13
C ASN A 483 -34.57 -5.22 23.57
N PHE A 484 -34.30 -5.96 24.64
CA PHE A 484 -32.95 -6.18 25.12
C PHE A 484 -32.07 -6.89 24.07
N ILE A 485 -32.57 -7.96 23.45
CA ILE A 485 -31.87 -8.69 22.39
C ILE A 485 -31.65 -7.79 21.18
N LYS A 486 -32.68 -7.04 20.77
CA LYS A 486 -32.62 -6.11 19.64
C LYS A 486 -31.55 -5.04 19.83
N ASP A 487 -31.44 -4.48 21.03
CA ASP A 487 -30.55 -3.35 21.31
C ASP A 487 -29.10 -3.80 21.61
N ASN A 488 -28.90 -5.00 22.17
CA ASN A 488 -27.60 -5.43 22.69
C ASN A 488 -26.96 -6.61 21.94
N TYR A 489 -27.75 -7.48 21.30
CA TYR A 489 -27.25 -8.73 20.72
C TYR A 489 -27.44 -8.86 19.22
N LEU A 490 -28.29 -8.02 18.59
CA LEU A 490 -28.69 -8.17 17.20
C LEU A 490 -27.51 -8.44 16.25
N ASN A 491 -26.44 -7.67 16.36
CA ASN A 491 -25.26 -7.80 15.48
C ASN A 491 -24.05 -8.46 16.14
N THR A 492 -24.21 -9.04 17.34
CA THR A 492 -23.12 -9.73 18.04
C THR A 492 -22.90 -11.12 17.47
N ILE A 493 -21.68 -11.67 17.63
CA ILE A 493 -21.34 -12.99 17.08
C ILE A 493 -22.28 -14.11 17.53
N ALA A 494 -22.80 -14.00 18.76
CA ALA A 494 -23.72 -14.98 19.33
C ALA A 494 -25.07 -15.04 18.58
N ASN A 495 -25.47 -13.98 17.87
CA ASN A 495 -26.70 -13.94 17.06
C ASN A 495 -26.45 -14.18 15.56
N LEU A 496 -25.19 -14.35 15.14
CA LEU A 496 -24.82 -14.56 13.74
C LEU A 496 -24.47 -16.02 13.48
N THR A 497 -24.93 -16.53 12.33
CA THR A 497 -24.57 -17.87 11.85
C THR A 497 -24.40 -17.89 10.33
N LEU A 498 -24.01 -19.04 9.78
CA LEU A 498 -23.96 -19.30 8.35
C LEU A 498 -25.18 -20.13 7.94
N SER A 499 -25.80 -19.79 6.80
CA SER A 499 -26.94 -20.54 6.28
C SER A 499 -27.00 -20.50 4.75
N GLY A 500 -27.24 -21.68 4.16
CA GLY A 500 -27.61 -21.83 2.75
C GLY A 500 -29.09 -21.52 2.46
N ASN A 501 -29.89 -21.35 3.51
CA ASN A 501 -31.35 -21.22 3.43
C ASN A 501 -31.85 -19.88 3.98
N ASN A 502 -30.98 -18.88 4.11
CA ASN A 502 -31.30 -17.57 4.70
C ASN A 502 -32.60 -16.97 4.12
N GLY A 503 -32.74 -16.94 2.79
CA GLY A 503 -33.95 -16.43 2.14
C GLY A 503 -35.25 -17.16 2.52
N ASN A 504 -35.18 -18.46 2.84
CA ASN A 504 -36.34 -19.25 3.30
C ASN A 504 -36.63 -19.02 4.79
N LEU A 505 -35.59 -18.97 5.62
CA LEU A 505 -35.69 -18.76 7.07
C LEU A 505 -36.25 -17.37 7.40
N GLY A 506 -35.72 -16.34 6.74
CA GLY A 506 -36.24 -14.97 6.78
C GLY A 506 -36.45 -14.42 8.19
N ASN A 507 -37.64 -13.90 8.44
CA ASN A 507 -37.98 -13.20 9.69
C ASN A 507 -38.73 -14.08 10.73
N LYS A 508 -38.84 -15.38 10.45
CA LYS A 508 -39.63 -16.32 11.23
C LYS A 508 -39.13 -16.46 12.67
N ALA A 509 -40.04 -16.83 13.56
CA ALA A 509 -39.71 -17.22 14.94
C ALA A 509 -38.70 -18.37 14.99
N PHE A 510 -37.95 -18.47 16.09
CA PHE A 510 -36.82 -19.40 16.21
C PHE A 510 -37.19 -20.85 15.90
N VAL A 511 -38.24 -21.39 16.53
CA VAL A 511 -38.67 -22.80 16.33
C VAL A 511 -39.02 -23.06 14.85
N ALA A 512 -39.68 -22.10 14.20
CA ALA A 512 -40.01 -22.20 12.78
C ALA A 512 -38.77 -22.18 11.88
N LYS A 513 -37.72 -21.44 12.26
CA LYS A 513 -36.42 -21.48 11.57
C LYS A 513 -35.69 -22.80 11.82
N ARG A 514 -35.70 -23.30 13.06
CA ARG A 514 -35.01 -24.52 13.46
C ARG A 514 -35.56 -25.76 12.77
N ASP A 515 -36.88 -25.91 12.74
CA ASP A 515 -37.56 -27.13 12.29
C ASP A 515 -37.99 -27.09 10.81
N MET A 516 -37.66 -26.01 10.08
CA MET A 516 -38.13 -25.79 8.72
C MET A 516 -37.84 -26.98 7.79
N ASN A 517 -38.90 -27.55 7.21
CA ASN A 517 -38.81 -28.61 6.22
C ASN A 517 -39.89 -28.45 5.14
N ALA A 518 -39.90 -27.29 4.49
CA ALA A 518 -40.88 -27.00 3.45
C ALA A 518 -40.60 -27.87 2.22
N ASN A 519 -41.60 -28.62 1.77
CA ASN A 519 -41.52 -29.53 0.62
C ASN A 519 -40.40 -30.59 0.75
N GLY A 520 -40.08 -31.03 1.98
CA GLY A 520 -39.05 -32.05 2.20
C GLY A 520 -37.61 -31.57 1.97
N LYS A 521 -37.36 -30.26 1.97
CA LYS A 521 -36.06 -29.66 1.64
C LYS A 521 -35.11 -29.46 2.83
N GLU A 522 -35.48 -29.87 4.04
CA GLU A 522 -34.56 -29.91 5.19
C GLU A 522 -33.83 -28.56 5.43
N GLN A 523 -34.57 -27.46 5.42
CA GLN A 523 -33.95 -26.12 5.38
C GLN A 523 -33.52 -25.58 6.75
N GLY A 524 -34.15 -26.08 7.82
CA GLY A 524 -33.99 -25.56 9.17
C GLY A 524 -32.65 -25.90 9.81
N TYR A 525 -32.31 -25.20 10.89
CA TYR A 525 -31.04 -25.41 11.61
C TYR A 525 -30.82 -26.86 12.05
N LYS A 526 -31.91 -27.60 12.33
CA LYS A 526 -31.87 -29.01 12.73
C LYS A 526 -31.25 -29.94 11.68
N TYR A 527 -31.33 -29.55 10.41
CA TYR A 527 -30.80 -30.32 9.28
C TYR A 527 -29.45 -29.77 8.78
N SER A 528 -28.99 -28.66 9.33
CA SER A 528 -27.75 -28.03 8.90
C SER A 528 -26.53 -28.84 9.33
N ARG A 529 -25.59 -29.03 8.40
CA ARG A 529 -24.30 -29.70 8.67
C ARG A 529 -23.24 -28.77 9.24
N LEU A 530 -23.54 -27.47 9.31
CA LEU A 530 -22.59 -26.44 9.73
C LEU A 530 -22.40 -26.49 11.26
N TRP A 531 -21.14 -26.44 11.71
CA TRP A 531 -20.80 -26.40 13.13
C TRP A 531 -21.49 -25.23 13.86
N LEU A 532 -21.53 -24.06 13.23
CA LEU A 532 -22.17 -22.86 13.78
C LEU A 532 -23.68 -23.01 14.09
N ASN A 533 -24.32 -24.04 13.51
CA ASN A 533 -25.74 -24.33 13.66
C ASN A 533 -26.03 -25.51 14.62
N ARG A 534 -25.02 -26.27 15.07
CA ARG A 534 -25.23 -27.47 15.91
C ARG A 534 -25.99 -27.15 17.20
N TYR A 535 -25.56 -26.12 17.93
CA TYR A 535 -26.25 -25.67 19.15
C TYR A 535 -27.69 -25.22 18.86
N LEU A 536 -27.94 -24.61 17.69
CA LEU A 536 -29.27 -24.14 17.31
C LEU A 536 -30.23 -25.28 16.99
N ALA A 537 -29.72 -26.44 16.58
CA ALA A 537 -30.52 -27.62 16.30
C ALA A 537 -31.15 -28.25 17.55
N GLU A 538 -30.54 -28.04 18.72
CA GLU A 538 -30.85 -28.76 19.96
C GLU A 538 -31.75 -27.98 20.94
N ILE A 539 -31.78 -26.66 20.82
CA ILE A 539 -32.53 -25.79 21.74
C ILE A 539 -33.95 -25.50 21.23
N ASP A 540 -34.91 -25.28 22.14
CA ASP A 540 -36.33 -25.04 21.82
C ASP A 540 -36.76 -23.56 21.83
N ARG A 541 -35.88 -22.66 22.24
CA ARG A 541 -36.16 -21.22 22.30
C ARG A 541 -34.89 -20.40 22.02
N TRP A 542 -35.06 -19.11 21.78
CA TRP A 542 -33.94 -18.18 21.54
C TRP A 542 -34.07 -16.90 22.36
N GLY A 543 -33.78 -17.01 23.65
CA GLY A 543 -33.72 -15.90 24.59
C GLY A 543 -32.28 -15.53 24.97
N ARG A 544 -32.17 -14.66 25.97
CA ARG A 544 -30.88 -14.18 26.50
C ARG A 544 -30.00 -15.32 27.00
N GLU A 545 -30.58 -16.28 27.73
CA GLU A 545 -29.83 -17.41 28.29
C GLU A 545 -29.21 -18.26 27.17
N GLU A 546 -29.94 -18.49 26.08
CA GLU A 546 -29.44 -19.28 24.96
C GLU A 546 -28.37 -18.53 24.16
N ILE A 547 -28.51 -17.21 23.99
CA ILE A 547 -27.50 -16.36 23.38
C ILE A 547 -26.21 -16.37 24.19
N GLU A 548 -26.30 -16.24 25.52
CA GLU A 548 -25.14 -16.26 26.41
C GLU A 548 -24.44 -17.64 26.41
N LYS A 549 -25.19 -18.75 26.42
CA LYS A 549 -24.65 -20.11 26.27
C LYS A 549 -23.98 -20.32 24.91
N ARG A 550 -24.60 -19.86 23.81
CA ARG A 550 -23.97 -19.94 22.47
C ARG A 550 -22.67 -19.16 22.43
N PHE A 551 -22.63 -17.99 23.07
CA PHE A 551 -21.42 -17.20 23.15
C PHE A 551 -20.29 -17.96 23.86
N GLN A 552 -20.58 -18.69 24.95
CA GLN A 552 -19.61 -19.54 25.65
C GLN A 552 -18.99 -20.62 24.74
N ILE A 553 -19.80 -21.27 23.90
CA ILE A 553 -19.31 -22.25 22.93
C ILE A 553 -18.38 -21.59 21.89
N ILE A 554 -18.74 -20.37 21.45
CA ILE A 554 -17.96 -19.63 20.46
C ILE A 554 -16.67 -19.07 21.05
N GLU A 555 -16.68 -18.57 22.29
CA GLU A 555 -15.48 -18.01 22.93
C GLU A 555 -14.43 -19.08 23.20
N GLU A 556 -14.81 -20.28 23.62
CA GLU A 556 -13.88 -21.40 23.79
C GLU A 556 -13.18 -21.73 22.46
N ARG A 557 -13.96 -21.88 21.39
CA ARG A 557 -13.39 -22.12 20.05
C ARG A 557 -12.56 -20.93 19.55
N PHE A 558 -12.98 -19.70 19.82
CA PHE A 558 -12.22 -18.50 19.48
C PHE A 558 -10.82 -18.53 20.12
N LEU A 559 -10.72 -18.87 21.40
CA LEU A 559 -9.45 -18.92 22.13
C LEU A 559 -8.50 -20.00 21.58
N ASN A 560 -9.03 -21.10 21.03
CA ASN A 560 -8.25 -22.13 20.37
C ASN A 560 -7.74 -21.72 18.98
N ILE A 561 -8.48 -20.88 18.25
CA ILE A 561 -8.10 -20.41 16.91
C ILE A 561 -7.11 -19.24 16.97
N TRP A 562 -7.38 -18.26 17.83
CA TRP A 562 -6.55 -17.07 18.01
C TRP A 562 -5.93 -17.13 19.40
N LYS A 563 -4.95 -18.01 19.58
CA LYS A 563 -4.32 -18.32 20.87
C LYS A 563 -3.56 -17.13 21.45
N PHE A 564 -3.56 -17.05 22.79
CA PHE A 564 -2.62 -16.22 23.53
C PHE A 564 -1.36 -17.05 23.78
N PRO A 565 -0.14 -16.52 23.57
CA PRO A 565 1.06 -17.30 23.81
C PRO A 565 1.22 -17.70 25.29
N GLU A 566 1.48 -18.97 25.55
CA GLU A 566 1.70 -19.54 26.89
C GLU A 566 3.20 -19.64 27.19
N VAL A 567 3.90 -18.51 27.12
CA VAL A 567 5.33 -18.44 27.45
C VAL A 567 5.53 -17.68 28.75
N GLU A 568 6.42 -18.19 29.61
CA GLU A 568 6.80 -17.48 30.84
C GLU A 568 7.60 -16.24 30.49
N ILE A 569 6.99 -15.08 30.70
CA ILE A 569 7.73 -13.81 30.74
C ILE A 569 8.55 -13.89 32.03
N LYS A 570 9.86 -14.14 31.92
CA LYS A 570 10.77 -13.86 33.02
C LYS A 570 10.56 -12.39 33.37
N LYS A 571 9.90 -12.12 34.49
CA LYS A 571 9.93 -10.80 35.10
C LYS A 571 11.40 -10.55 35.39
N GLU A 572 12.07 -9.77 34.54
CA GLU A 572 13.18 -8.98 35.05
C GLU A 572 12.62 -8.27 36.28
N THR A 573 13.24 -8.56 37.41
CA THR A 573 12.89 -8.12 38.76
C THR A 573 12.10 -6.83 38.77
N ASP A 574 10.95 -6.82 39.46
CA ASP A 574 10.09 -5.66 39.71
C ASP A 574 10.95 -4.43 40.08
N PHE A 575 11.32 -3.64 39.08
CA PHE A 575 11.46 -2.23 39.29
C PHE A 575 10.03 -1.71 39.33
N ASN A 576 9.57 -1.17 40.46
CA ASN A 576 8.28 -0.46 40.62
C ASN A 576 8.20 0.81 39.73
N GLU A 577 8.84 0.79 38.57
CA GLU A 577 8.86 1.82 37.56
C GLU A 577 7.52 1.79 36.83
N ILE A 578 6.84 2.92 36.88
CA ILE A 578 5.57 3.12 36.21
C ILE A 578 5.82 4.15 35.11
N ASN A 579 5.37 3.84 33.90
CA ASN A 579 5.41 4.82 32.82
C ASN A 579 4.64 6.08 33.24
N ILE A 580 5.20 7.27 32.98
CA ILE A 580 4.63 8.54 33.45
C ILE A 580 3.17 8.75 33.00
N PHE A 581 2.75 8.20 31.85
CA PHE A 581 1.38 8.29 31.35
C PHE A 581 0.38 7.50 32.20
N TYR A 582 0.84 6.45 32.88
CA TYR A 582 0.02 5.59 33.76
C TYR A 582 0.28 5.86 35.25
N ALA A 583 1.27 6.69 35.59
CA ALA A 583 1.58 7.03 36.96
C ALA A 583 0.49 7.90 37.60
N GLU A 584 0.23 7.65 38.89
CA GLU A 584 -0.63 8.50 39.72
C GLU A 584 -0.11 9.94 39.79
N GLU A 585 -0.99 10.88 40.13
CA GLU A 585 -0.62 12.30 40.22
C GLU A 585 0.55 12.52 41.19
N PRO A 586 1.56 13.33 40.81
CA PRO A 586 2.78 13.51 41.60
C PRO A 586 2.60 14.42 42.82
N THR A 587 1.41 14.95 43.05
CA THR A 587 1.13 15.90 44.13
C THR A 587 1.34 15.22 45.49
N GLY A 588 2.28 15.75 46.29
CA GLY A 588 2.62 15.18 47.60
C GLY A 588 3.54 13.94 47.55
N LYS A 589 3.98 13.49 46.38
CA LYS A 589 4.89 12.35 46.20
C LYS A 589 6.30 12.80 45.84
N LYS A 590 7.31 12.01 46.25
CA LYS A 590 8.71 12.20 45.85
C LYS A 590 9.13 11.09 44.90
N LEU A 591 9.99 11.41 43.94
CA LEU A 591 10.58 10.41 43.06
C LEU A 591 11.78 9.77 43.76
N GLU A 592 11.98 8.48 43.54
CA GLU A 592 13.22 7.78 43.88
C GLU A 592 14.24 7.97 42.74
N TYR A 593 13.80 7.73 41.50
CA TYR A 593 14.52 8.01 40.26
C TYR A 593 13.55 7.99 39.06
N ALA A 594 14.03 8.38 37.89
CA ALA A 594 13.34 8.21 36.60
C ALA A 594 14.26 7.48 35.61
N VAL A 595 13.70 6.83 34.59
CA VAL A 595 14.45 6.27 33.46
C VAL A 595 13.92 6.91 32.19
N PHE A 596 14.80 7.57 31.45
CA PHE A 596 14.45 8.21 30.19
C PHE A 596 15.37 7.72 29.07
N LEU A 597 14.83 7.22 27.95
CA LEU A 597 15.61 6.68 26.83
C LEU A 597 16.64 5.63 27.27
N ASN A 598 16.23 4.72 28.16
CA ASN A 598 17.08 3.70 28.81
C ASN A 598 18.24 4.26 29.67
N GLN A 599 18.22 5.54 30.03
CA GLN A 599 19.18 6.14 30.96
C GLN A 599 18.52 6.42 32.31
N LYS A 600 19.14 5.94 33.39
CA LYS A 600 18.68 6.19 34.76
C LYS A 600 19.06 7.60 35.19
N LEU A 601 18.05 8.41 35.50
CA LEU A 601 18.16 9.75 36.03
C LEU A 601 17.96 9.71 37.55
N GLU A 602 19.00 10.02 38.33
CA GLU A 602 18.94 10.13 39.80
C GLU A 602 18.26 11.43 40.24
N ILE A 603 17.00 11.61 39.83
CA ILE A 603 16.20 12.81 40.07
C ILE A 603 15.06 12.49 41.04
N THR A 604 15.07 13.13 42.20
CA THR A 604 14.07 12.91 43.25
C THR A 604 12.93 13.94 43.24
N GLU A 605 13.06 15.02 42.46
CA GLU A 605 12.12 16.14 42.41
C GLU A 605 11.48 16.28 41.02
N VAL A 606 10.15 16.39 40.99
CA VAL A 606 9.38 16.55 39.75
C VAL A 606 9.76 17.82 38.99
N SER A 607 10.12 18.90 39.69
CA SER A 607 10.59 20.13 39.07
C SER A 607 11.89 19.93 38.29
N LYS A 608 12.82 19.13 38.81
CA LYS A 608 14.08 18.79 38.13
C LYS A 608 13.82 17.84 36.96
N LEU A 609 12.94 16.86 37.13
CA LEU A 609 12.56 15.93 36.06
C LEU A 609 11.97 16.68 34.86
N TYR A 610 11.05 17.61 35.10
CA TYR A 610 10.47 18.45 34.06
C TYR A 610 11.54 19.19 33.24
N VAL A 611 12.48 19.84 33.91
CA VAL A 611 13.53 20.60 33.22
C VAL A 611 14.45 19.68 32.43
N GLU A 612 14.86 18.55 33.03
CA GLU A 612 15.79 17.61 32.38
C GLU A 612 15.19 16.98 31.13
N ILE A 613 13.91 16.56 31.18
CA ILE A 613 13.23 15.97 30.03
C ILE A 613 13.06 17.01 28.92
N ILE A 614 12.57 18.22 29.25
CA ILE A 614 12.37 19.26 28.23
C ILE A 614 13.70 19.71 27.62
N LYS A 615 14.76 19.82 28.43
CA LYS A 615 16.12 20.11 27.95
C LYS A 615 16.62 19.03 27.00
N THR A 616 16.53 17.75 27.39
CA THR A 616 16.97 16.62 26.57
C THR A 616 16.23 16.58 25.22
N LEU A 617 14.91 16.79 25.24
CA LEU A 617 14.09 16.87 24.01
C LEU A 617 14.48 18.07 23.14
N PHE A 618 14.75 19.23 23.76
CA PHE A 618 15.16 20.42 23.01
C PHE A 618 16.53 20.22 22.37
N GLU A 619 17.48 19.62 23.07
CA GLU A 619 18.80 19.28 22.51
C GLU A 619 18.70 18.25 21.38
N SER A 620 17.78 17.28 21.48
CA SER A 620 17.62 16.25 20.44
C SER A 620 16.99 16.78 19.15
N ASN A 621 15.98 17.67 19.25
CA ASN A 621 15.36 18.29 18.07
C ASN A 621 14.72 19.65 18.41
N PRO A 622 15.47 20.76 18.33
CA PRO A 622 14.95 22.10 18.60
C PRO A 622 13.79 22.49 17.67
N GLN A 623 13.79 22.04 16.41
CA GLN A 623 12.79 22.43 15.43
C GLN A 623 11.37 21.96 15.80
N ALA A 624 11.26 20.80 16.46
CA ALA A 624 9.97 20.26 16.89
C ALA A 624 9.23 21.19 17.86
N PHE A 625 9.95 21.98 18.68
CA PHE A 625 9.34 22.95 19.60
C PHE A 625 8.69 24.14 18.88
N PHE A 626 9.21 24.50 17.71
CA PHE A 626 8.74 25.68 16.95
C PHE A 626 7.71 25.33 15.88
N ILE A 627 7.72 24.09 15.37
CA ILE A 627 6.74 23.62 14.37
C ILE A 627 5.45 23.12 15.03
N SER A 628 5.50 22.72 16.30
CA SER A 628 4.35 22.30 17.10
C SER A 628 3.83 23.42 18.02
N ASP A 629 2.76 23.13 18.76
CA ASP A 629 2.23 24.04 19.80
C ASP A 629 3.05 24.00 21.11
N LEU A 630 4.18 23.28 21.17
CA LEU A 630 5.00 23.16 22.37
C LEU A 630 5.59 24.49 22.83
N SER A 631 6.03 25.36 21.92
CA SER A 631 6.57 26.68 22.28
C SER A 631 5.58 27.51 23.10
N GLU A 632 4.32 27.55 22.68
CA GLU A 632 3.24 28.24 23.39
C GLU A 632 2.92 27.54 24.72
N LYS A 633 2.77 26.22 24.71
CA LYS A 633 2.35 25.43 25.88
C LYS A 633 3.40 25.38 26.99
N LEU A 634 4.68 25.39 26.63
CA LEU A 634 5.80 25.44 27.56
C LEU A 634 6.19 26.89 27.92
N SER A 635 5.59 27.88 27.26
CA SER A 635 5.93 29.30 27.38
C SER A 635 7.43 29.53 27.11
N LEU A 636 7.93 28.94 26.02
CA LEU A 636 9.31 29.01 25.59
C LEU A 636 9.65 30.45 25.16
N THR A 637 10.64 31.07 25.80
CA THR A 637 11.02 32.47 25.58
C THR A 637 12.53 32.66 25.51
N LYS A 638 12.98 33.76 24.91
CA LYS A 638 14.36 34.26 24.98
C LYS A 638 14.55 35.34 26.04
N ASP A 639 13.47 35.95 26.51
CA ASP A 639 13.48 36.97 27.56
C ASP A 639 13.04 36.33 28.89
N PRO A 640 13.96 36.15 29.87
CA PRO A 640 13.61 35.54 31.14
C PRO A 640 12.58 36.36 31.94
N ASN A 641 12.37 37.64 31.63
CA ASN A 641 11.39 38.49 32.32
C ASN A 641 9.94 38.22 31.87
N SER A 642 9.73 37.46 30.79
CA SER A 642 8.38 37.14 30.30
C SER A 642 7.74 35.95 31.04
N CYS A 643 8.47 35.27 31.92
CA CYS A 643 7.97 34.16 32.73
C CYS A 643 7.95 34.55 34.21
N ARG A 644 7.01 33.97 34.98
CA ARG A 644 6.98 34.11 36.44
C ARG A 644 8.18 33.43 37.10
N GLN A 645 8.63 32.31 36.55
CA GLN A 645 9.90 31.68 36.90
C GLN A 645 10.54 31.07 35.65
N ALA A 646 11.43 31.84 35.01
CA ALA A 646 12.20 31.39 33.86
C ALA A 646 13.29 30.39 34.29
N THR A 647 13.21 29.16 33.78
CA THR A 647 14.28 28.15 33.94
C THR A 647 14.99 27.95 32.60
N PRO A 648 16.33 28.06 32.53
CA PRO A 648 17.07 27.87 31.29
C PRO A 648 17.05 26.40 30.85
N ILE A 649 16.78 26.16 29.57
CA ILE A 649 16.96 24.84 28.94
C ILE A 649 18.23 24.80 28.09
N ASN A 650 18.75 25.96 27.65
CA ASN A 650 20.09 26.11 27.07
C ASN A 650 20.58 27.56 27.27
N LYS A 651 21.62 27.97 26.54
CA LYS A 651 22.20 29.33 26.64
C LYS A 651 21.28 30.47 26.16
N THR A 652 20.21 30.15 25.41
CA THR A 652 19.39 31.14 24.68
C THR A 652 17.92 31.10 25.08
N TYR A 653 17.41 29.94 25.49
CA TYR A 653 15.98 29.71 25.69
C TYR A 653 15.65 29.30 27.13
N PHE A 654 14.52 29.80 27.61
CA PHE A 654 13.96 29.57 28.93
C PHE A 654 12.52 29.05 28.81
N ILE A 655 12.09 28.28 29.80
CA ILE A 655 10.71 27.81 29.93
C ILE A 655 10.10 28.28 31.25
N GLU A 656 8.77 28.40 31.30
CA GLU A 656 8.05 28.64 32.55
C GLU A 656 8.12 27.38 33.44
N SER A 657 8.46 27.58 34.71
CA SER A 657 8.63 26.51 35.70
C SER A 657 7.77 26.71 36.96
N ASN A 658 7.17 27.89 37.14
CA ASN A 658 6.25 28.18 38.24
C ASN A 658 4.86 27.58 37.98
N MET A 659 4.75 26.28 38.24
CA MET A 659 3.50 25.53 38.21
C MET A 659 3.57 24.33 39.17
N ASP A 660 2.42 23.77 39.50
CA ASP A 660 2.33 22.58 40.36
C ASP A 660 2.92 21.33 39.69
N SER A 661 3.18 20.28 40.49
CA SER A 661 3.77 19.04 39.99
C SER A 661 2.90 18.35 38.92
N LYS A 662 1.58 18.52 39.01
CA LYS A 662 0.62 18.01 38.03
C LYS A 662 0.80 18.71 36.67
N GLY A 663 0.80 20.04 36.65
CA GLY A 663 1.03 20.81 35.43
C GLY A 663 2.39 20.50 34.78
N LYS A 664 3.42 20.24 35.59
CA LYS A 664 4.72 19.76 35.09
C LYS A 664 4.61 18.40 34.40
N PHE A 665 3.94 17.41 35.00
CA PHE A 665 3.71 16.09 34.38
C PHE A 665 2.93 16.20 33.08
N ASP A 666 1.88 17.01 33.03
CA ASP A 666 1.06 17.16 31.83
C ASP A 666 1.86 17.78 30.67
N LYS A 667 2.73 18.75 30.97
CA LYS A 667 3.66 19.33 29.98
C LYS A 667 4.72 18.33 29.51
N ILE A 668 5.26 17.49 30.40
CA ILE A 668 6.17 16.39 30.03
C ILE A 668 5.46 15.44 29.07
N LYS A 669 4.27 14.93 29.44
CA LYS A 669 3.48 14.00 28.61
C LYS A 669 3.24 14.58 27.23
N LYS A 670 2.84 15.85 27.16
CA LYS A 670 2.60 16.52 25.89
C LYS A 670 3.87 16.64 25.04
N ALA A 671 5.00 16.99 25.64
CA ALA A 671 6.29 17.03 24.95
C ALA A 671 6.69 15.65 24.44
N LEU A 672 6.55 14.59 25.25
CA LEU A 672 6.82 13.22 24.84
C LEU A 672 5.93 12.77 23.68
N THR A 673 4.64 13.13 23.68
CA THR A 673 3.72 12.82 22.57
C THR A 673 4.14 13.48 21.25
N VAL A 674 4.60 14.73 21.29
CA VAL A 674 5.09 15.42 20.07
C VAL A 674 6.37 14.77 19.53
N PHE A 675 7.16 14.15 20.41
CA PHE A 675 8.40 13.44 20.07
C PHE A 675 8.22 11.94 19.84
N ASP A 676 6.98 11.40 19.90
CA ASP A 676 6.69 9.96 19.83
C ASP A 676 7.42 9.11 20.90
N PHE A 677 7.69 9.70 22.08
CA PHE A 677 8.46 9.11 23.19
C PHE A 677 7.59 8.74 24.41
N GLU A 678 6.33 8.40 24.20
CA GLU A 678 5.40 8.13 25.31
C GLU A 678 5.81 6.93 26.18
N GLU A 679 6.50 5.95 25.60
CA GLU A 679 6.97 4.75 26.30
C GLU A 679 8.37 4.92 26.91
N GLU A 680 9.08 6.00 26.57
CA GLU A 680 10.50 6.16 26.86
C GLU A 680 10.78 6.76 28.24
N LEU A 681 9.75 7.17 28.99
CA LEU A 681 9.87 7.72 30.35
C LEU A 681 9.11 6.90 31.38
N THR A 682 9.84 6.20 32.24
CA THR A 682 9.33 5.58 33.46
C THR A 682 9.82 6.30 34.70
N ILE A 683 9.03 6.24 35.77
CA ILE A 683 9.34 6.86 37.06
C ILE A 683 9.11 5.87 38.19
N LYS A 684 9.90 5.97 39.25
CA LYS A 684 9.66 5.26 40.50
C LYS A 684 9.39 6.27 41.60
N TYR A 685 8.25 6.16 42.28
CA TYR A 685 7.99 6.95 43.48
C TYR A 685 8.77 6.34 44.66
N LYS A 686 9.27 7.21 45.53
CA LYS A 686 9.84 6.79 46.81
C LYS A 686 8.69 6.29 47.69
N GLU A 687 8.85 5.11 48.27
CA GLU A 687 7.92 4.52 49.24
C GLU A 687 7.72 5.40 50.48
#